data_AF-A0AAP3MCW9-F1
#
_entry.id   AF-A0AAP3MCW9-F1
#
_cell.length_a   1.000
_cell.length_b   1.000
_cell.length_c   1.000
_cell.angle_alpha   90.00
_cell.angle_beta   90.00
_cell.angle_gamma   90.00
#
_symmetry.space_group_name_H-M   'P 1'
#
loop_
_entity.id
_entity.type
_entity.pdbx_description
1 polymer ?
#
loop_
_entity_poly.entity_id
_entity_poly.type
_entity_poly.pdbx_seq_one_letter_code
_entity_poly.pdbx_strand_id
1 'polypeptide(L)'
;MTKIYLLTAPFDEEAKTGDGQYAASLELGFAENYEHIPCKWLKKDKGDYSIPFPTGTTSIPEETIPSAMVLQPVANENTIISGYKLKDAVSSPEKAQEVNNKTVSPRTPKIIVKHDNSLQSLTIMDIYSQKAIQFDESKVDEIINSLETKKDKLEKAIEDNNVDLSKIKKQKSKLAYLTRLYKENKENIQDNCTLNEYIEAHLFNPKFLSRHEKALNNFKALKSQFTGPVNLKELEKLTDKLTGIKEYSYDFHSNSLPYDLEHDKSFRNFYDFDGLKESIENIIKELEVLNGIRQAVSDKYPNCFKALNETEEHDDKLKFINIIFNDGFSTTYDQQTFIKALSALDVEKAIDAYTNVKKKLENTQDIIANKEGGRNKLISELQTLIANKQEPYLSANEKLGGFYSKRKLSASEGFHLAYQANRRDPIKPEVIENIITKMKPIDEDTHLDIHIRPPDCGVFITPEDIKKFQEAGIKVNITIHEYKQNYTRRYLQQYTHDLMRQANSVQFFNATDRENAIIAATYGDCDKRNTTEPTGVAKKIREVGEDFDLDKYPVQKYDLKGKSGLTVASQKLSTEPDHPLDVVAKAPNILSFGTIRPGKGFEEALKLAQLIKDNSLSIDEKIKRVPIVKLAGDPQDKALMKQIVIERFGKTAVKTYQKTHPYDNQFNNSQRRDYWKNLVRELNAKVKEEGAVLNNPYIEIYPWCEPHELLALKQNCKYVCRMDDMGMRNNGSAIISVLDVGVVYTKFGSVTDDIFIKGGKYGNAVDIGEYRYGKYSLLKKEKEFKEQHEEEPLPKWLIKNPDSAYKRQSESRDPKDILDSIVAREENQLICDNIEDSDNYRTVVEAQKLLKERFTLKNAVDHLLENIGLGHLIAQEEVDELFETVDPVQAQIDNLDVLSDIKTPRLCLSRSCPELGFFGSRRGDLETKQENNKLKESILVF
;
A
#
# COMPACT_ATOMS: atom_id res chain seq x y z
N MET A 1 11.98 -22.29 -30.19
CA MET A 1 11.49 -23.27 -29.20
C MET A 1 10.82 -22.46 -28.10
N THR A 2 9.64 -22.87 -27.63
CA THR A 2 8.95 -22.14 -26.54
C THR A 2 9.81 -22.10 -25.29
N LYS A 3 9.99 -20.93 -24.69
CA LYS A 3 10.75 -20.71 -23.46
C LYS A 3 9.95 -19.81 -22.53
N ILE A 4 9.81 -20.19 -21.27
CA ILE A 4 9.07 -19.42 -20.28
C ILE A 4 10.02 -19.07 -19.13
N TYR A 5 10.09 -17.79 -18.81
CA TYR A 5 10.85 -17.29 -17.68
C TYR A 5 9.90 -16.67 -16.67
N LEU A 6 10.12 -16.94 -15.39
CA LEU A 6 9.34 -16.37 -14.29
C LEU A 6 10.22 -15.36 -13.56
N LEU A 7 9.67 -14.18 -13.28
CA LEU A 7 10.32 -13.13 -12.51
C LEU A 7 9.38 -12.66 -11.40
N THR A 8 9.63 -13.18 -10.20
CA THR A 8 9.22 -12.50 -8.98
C THR A 8 10.10 -11.27 -8.79
N ALA A 9 9.53 -10.13 -8.39
CA ALA A 9 10.34 -8.97 -8.09
C ALA A 9 11.42 -9.31 -7.02
N PRO A 10 12.61 -8.67 -7.06
CA PRO A 10 13.84 -9.06 -6.35
C PRO A 10 13.77 -9.07 -4.80
N PHE A 11 12.61 -8.81 -4.21
CA PHE A 11 12.38 -8.78 -2.77
C PHE A 11 11.67 -10.04 -2.24
N ASP A 12 11.17 -10.91 -3.12
CA ASP A 12 10.34 -12.08 -2.74
C ASP A 12 10.95 -13.44 -3.16
N GLU A 13 12.19 -13.48 -3.65
CA GLU A 13 12.81 -14.72 -4.18
C GLU A 13 13.01 -15.83 -3.15
N GLU A 14 13.19 -15.45 -1.88
CA GLU A 14 13.30 -16.34 -0.72
C GLU A 14 11.95 -16.62 -0.04
N ALA A 15 10.87 -15.96 -0.46
CA ALA A 15 9.61 -15.98 0.26
C ALA A 15 8.92 -17.34 0.18
N LYS A 16 8.73 -17.95 1.35
CA LYS A 16 8.05 -19.25 1.51
C LYS A 16 6.51 -19.18 1.38
N THR A 17 5.97 -18.04 0.94
CA THR A 17 4.54 -17.74 0.82
C THR A 17 4.32 -16.64 -0.21
N GLY A 18 3.27 -16.75 -1.04
CA GLY A 18 2.92 -15.67 -1.97
C GLY A 18 3.54 -15.87 -3.35
N ASP A 19 4.15 -14.81 -3.88
CA ASP A 19 4.54 -14.69 -5.28
C ASP A 19 5.66 -15.68 -5.63
N GLY A 20 6.67 -15.81 -4.74
CA GLY A 20 7.72 -16.84 -4.84
C GLY A 20 7.21 -18.28 -4.76
N GLN A 21 6.17 -18.55 -3.97
CA GLN A 21 5.58 -19.88 -3.88
C GLN A 21 4.84 -20.26 -5.18
N TYR A 22 4.15 -19.30 -5.79
CA TYR A 22 3.47 -19.51 -7.08
C TYR A 22 4.49 -19.73 -8.20
N ALA A 23 5.57 -18.93 -8.26
CA ALA A 23 6.67 -19.12 -9.23
C ALA A 23 7.34 -20.50 -9.11
N ALA A 24 7.63 -20.95 -7.89
CA ALA A 24 8.15 -22.30 -7.65
C ALA A 24 7.21 -23.42 -8.16
N SER A 25 5.90 -23.18 -8.05
CA SER A 25 4.89 -24.15 -8.44
C SER A 25 4.67 -24.18 -9.96
N LEU A 26 4.82 -23.04 -10.64
CA LEU A 26 4.86 -22.98 -12.11
C LEU A 26 6.11 -23.66 -12.66
N GLU A 27 7.32 -23.31 -12.19
CA GLU A 27 8.60 -23.92 -12.61
C GLU A 27 8.52 -25.45 -12.56
N LEU A 28 7.94 -25.97 -11.48
CA LEU A 28 7.68 -27.39 -11.30
C LEU A 28 6.56 -27.93 -12.20
N GLY A 29 5.42 -27.25 -12.30
CA GLY A 29 4.27 -27.73 -13.08
C GLY A 29 4.63 -27.94 -14.54
N PHE A 30 5.47 -27.07 -15.11
CA PHE A 30 6.04 -27.27 -16.45
C PHE A 30 6.96 -28.49 -16.50
N ALA A 31 7.84 -28.68 -15.51
CA ALA A 31 8.70 -29.86 -15.46
C ALA A 31 7.92 -31.19 -15.30
N GLU A 32 6.77 -31.17 -14.62
CA GLU A 32 5.93 -32.35 -14.40
C GLU A 32 4.95 -32.63 -15.55
N ASN A 33 4.48 -31.62 -16.30
CA ASN A 33 3.41 -31.76 -17.31
C ASN A 33 3.83 -31.41 -18.76
N TYR A 34 4.93 -30.68 -18.95
CA TYR A 34 5.35 -30.10 -20.23
C TYR A 34 6.89 -30.09 -20.39
N GLU A 35 7.52 -31.27 -20.33
CA GLU A 35 8.99 -31.45 -20.37
C GLU A 35 9.69 -30.71 -21.55
N HIS A 36 8.98 -30.53 -22.67
CA HIS A 36 9.49 -29.85 -23.86
C HIS A 36 9.39 -28.30 -23.82
N ILE A 37 8.73 -27.73 -22.81
CA ILE A 37 8.60 -26.28 -22.60
C ILE A 37 9.47 -25.88 -21.39
N PRO A 38 10.74 -25.50 -21.58
CA PRO A 38 11.60 -25.05 -20.48
C PRO A 38 11.00 -23.83 -19.78
N CYS A 39 10.58 -24.04 -18.54
CA CYS A 39 10.22 -22.99 -17.60
C CYS A 39 11.36 -22.78 -16.59
N LYS A 40 11.76 -21.53 -16.36
CA LYS A 40 12.81 -21.19 -15.40
C LYS A 40 12.43 -19.99 -14.54
N TRP A 41 12.44 -20.16 -13.23
CA TRP A 41 12.36 -19.05 -12.29
C TRP A 41 13.76 -18.42 -12.13
N LEU A 42 13.89 -17.19 -12.66
CA LEU A 42 15.10 -16.39 -12.59
C LEU A 42 15.33 -15.93 -11.14
N LYS A 43 16.52 -16.21 -10.59
CA LYS A 43 16.92 -15.75 -9.24
C LYS A 43 18.29 -15.08 -9.18
N LYS A 44 18.41 -14.05 -8.34
CA LYS A 44 19.67 -13.40 -7.96
C LYS A 44 20.67 -14.43 -7.43
N ASP A 45 20.24 -15.26 -6.48
CA ASP A 45 21.12 -16.20 -5.76
C ASP A 45 21.51 -17.43 -6.61
N LYS A 46 20.77 -17.71 -7.70
CA LYS A 46 21.16 -18.69 -8.73
C LYS A 46 22.11 -18.08 -9.79
N GLY A 47 22.40 -16.77 -9.73
CA GLY A 47 23.21 -16.07 -10.72
C GLY A 47 22.50 -15.74 -12.03
N ASP A 48 21.16 -15.75 -12.03
CA ASP A 48 20.32 -15.43 -13.19
C ASP A 48 20.17 -13.94 -13.45
N TYR A 49 20.57 -13.11 -12.49
CA TYR A 49 20.90 -11.70 -12.69
C TYR A 49 21.77 -11.22 -11.51
N SER A 50 22.31 -10.02 -11.62
CA SER A 50 23.08 -9.37 -10.56
C SER A 50 22.67 -7.92 -10.42
N ILE A 51 22.78 -7.37 -9.21
CA ILE A 51 22.57 -5.94 -8.94
C ILE A 51 23.94 -5.23 -8.98
N PRO A 52 24.22 -4.39 -9.98
CA PRO A 52 25.51 -3.71 -10.12
C PRO A 52 25.59 -2.51 -9.18
N PHE A 53 26.00 -2.76 -7.94
CA PHE A 53 26.24 -1.70 -6.96
C PHE A 53 27.41 -0.79 -7.38
N PRO A 54 27.42 0.49 -6.94
CA PRO A 54 28.56 1.38 -7.12
C PRO A 54 29.87 0.73 -6.68
N THR A 55 30.92 0.94 -7.49
CA THR A 55 32.24 0.32 -7.28
C THR A 55 32.75 0.54 -5.85
N GLY A 56 33.13 -0.53 -5.15
CA GLY A 56 33.60 -0.45 -3.75
C GLY A 56 32.49 -0.46 -2.69
N THR A 57 31.21 -0.63 -3.07
CA THR A 57 30.09 -0.57 -2.10
C THR A 57 29.27 -1.85 -2.00
N THR A 58 28.52 -1.97 -0.90
CA THR A 58 27.31 -2.79 -0.76
C THR A 58 26.11 -1.88 -0.50
N SER A 59 24.89 -2.38 -0.67
CA SER A 59 23.66 -1.64 -0.39
C SER A 59 23.25 -1.68 1.08
N ILE A 60 22.34 -0.78 1.46
CA ILE A 60 21.59 -0.80 2.73
C ILE A 60 20.10 -0.70 2.36
N PRO A 61 19.26 -1.74 2.62
CA PRO A 61 19.62 -3.07 3.13
C PRO A 61 20.57 -3.85 2.20
N GLU A 62 21.32 -4.81 2.76
CA GLU A 62 22.33 -5.58 2.02
C GLU A 62 21.71 -6.36 0.84
N GLU A 63 22.42 -6.39 -0.29
CA GLU A 63 22.05 -7.04 -1.54
C GLU A 63 20.68 -6.68 -2.15
N THR A 64 20.19 -5.46 -1.94
CA THR A 64 18.91 -4.95 -2.49
C THR A 64 19.10 -3.62 -3.23
N ILE A 65 18.21 -3.26 -4.16
CA ILE A 65 18.19 -1.89 -4.73
C ILE A 65 17.63 -0.91 -3.68
N PRO A 66 18.43 0.06 -3.18
CA PRO A 66 18.03 0.90 -2.05
C PRO A 66 16.80 1.79 -2.30
N SER A 67 16.52 2.16 -3.56
CA SER A 67 15.36 2.98 -3.90
C SER A 67 14.05 2.20 -4.00
N ALA A 68 14.11 0.88 -4.19
CA ALA A 68 12.94 0.03 -4.41
C ALA A 68 12.45 -0.63 -3.10
N MET A 69 13.37 -1.18 -2.30
CA MET A 69 13.06 -1.91 -1.05
C MET A 69 12.30 -1.05 -0.01
N VAL A 70 12.44 0.28 -0.08
CA VAL A 70 11.83 1.23 0.85
C VAL A 70 10.36 1.58 0.53
N LEU A 71 9.85 1.24 -0.65
CA LEU A 71 8.58 1.78 -1.14
C LEU A 71 7.35 1.22 -0.40
N GLN A 72 7.36 -0.07 -0.04
CA GLN A 72 6.30 -0.66 0.80
C GLN A 72 6.21 0.03 2.19
N PRO A 73 7.29 0.17 2.97
CA PRO A 73 7.27 0.95 4.21
C PRO A 73 6.75 2.39 4.06
N VAL A 74 7.11 3.08 2.97
CA VAL A 74 6.64 4.45 2.67
C VAL A 74 5.14 4.47 2.35
N ALA A 75 4.62 3.47 1.64
CA ALA A 75 3.17 3.28 1.43
C ALA A 75 2.41 2.97 2.73
N ASN A 76 3.12 2.53 3.77
CA ASN A 76 2.64 2.33 5.15
C ASN A 76 2.95 3.56 6.05
N GLU A 77 3.21 4.73 5.46
CA GLU A 77 3.46 6.02 6.13
C GLU A 77 4.72 6.10 6.99
N ASN A 78 5.69 5.23 6.76
CA ASN A 78 7.00 5.30 7.42
C ASN A 78 7.99 6.19 6.63
N THR A 79 9.08 6.53 7.29
CA THR A 79 10.30 7.10 6.68
C THR A 79 11.38 6.07 6.91
N ILE A 80 12.02 5.58 5.85
CA ILE A 80 13.04 4.52 5.93
C ILE A 80 14.35 4.99 5.33
N ILE A 81 15.44 4.75 6.05
CA ILE A 81 16.79 5.02 5.56
C ILE A 81 17.27 3.86 4.68
N SER A 82 17.93 4.22 3.59
CA SER A 82 18.54 3.30 2.64
C SER A 82 19.80 3.92 2.05
N GLY A 83 20.61 3.18 1.30
CA GLY A 83 21.78 3.74 0.64
C GLY A 83 22.88 2.72 0.46
N TYR A 84 24.11 3.09 0.83
CA TYR A 84 25.30 2.29 0.56
C TYR A 84 26.25 2.22 1.76
N LYS A 85 27.02 1.14 1.83
CA LYS A 85 28.16 0.96 2.74
C LYS A 85 29.43 0.77 1.93
N LEU A 86 30.50 1.47 2.28
CA LEU A 86 31.83 1.28 1.71
C LEU A 86 32.42 -0.06 2.21
N LYS A 87 32.98 -0.86 1.31
CA LYS A 87 33.55 -2.19 1.65
C LYS A 87 34.82 -2.07 2.48
N ASP A 88 35.64 -1.07 2.20
CA ASP A 88 36.96 -0.85 2.77
C ASP A 88 37.28 0.65 2.86
N ALA A 89 38.39 0.98 3.55
CA ALA A 89 38.79 2.37 3.83
C ALA A 89 39.19 3.18 2.58
N VAL A 90 39.46 2.52 1.46
CA VAL A 90 39.93 3.14 0.21
C VAL A 90 38.83 3.29 -0.85
N SER A 91 37.63 2.75 -0.60
CA SER A 91 36.50 2.86 -1.53
C SER A 91 35.97 4.31 -1.62
N SER A 92 35.87 4.84 -2.84
CA SER A 92 35.32 6.19 -3.07
C SER A 92 33.79 6.22 -2.88
N PRO A 93 33.25 7.22 -2.16
CA PRO A 93 31.80 7.40 -2.01
C PRO A 93 31.13 8.06 -3.22
N GLU A 94 31.89 8.60 -4.19
CA GLU A 94 31.38 9.53 -5.23
C GLU A 94 30.20 8.95 -6.03
N LYS A 95 30.36 7.75 -6.62
CA LYS A 95 29.30 7.10 -7.40
C LYS A 95 28.06 6.80 -6.54
N ALA A 96 28.25 6.37 -5.30
CA ALA A 96 27.16 6.11 -4.37
C ALA A 96 26.43 7.41 -3.98
N GLN A 97 27.16 8.53 -3.86
CA GLN A 97 26.59 9.84 -3.58
C GLN A 97 25.80 10.38 -4.78
N GLU A 98 26.26 10.15 -6.01
CA GLU A 98 25.51 10.50 -7.22
C GLU A 98 24.17 9.74 -7.30
N VAL A 99 24.19 8.43 -7.04
CA VAL A 99 22.95 7.61 -6.99
C VAL A 99 22.05 8.06 -5.84
N ASN A 100 22.60 8.37 -4.66
CA ASN A 100 21.83 8.90 -3.53
C ASN A 100 21.16 10.24 -3.87
N ASN A 101 21.87 11.16 -4.53
CA ASN A 101 21.32 12.46 -4.96
C ASN A 101 20.17 12.32 -5.97
N LYS A 102 20.23 11.31 -6.86
CA LYS A 102 19.17 11.00 -7.84
C LYS A 102 17.96 10.27 -7.22
N THR A 103 18.18 9.48 -6.18
CA THR A 103 17.18 8.55 -5.60
C THR A 103 16.67 8.93 -4.21
N VAL A 104 17.07 10.08 -3.65
CA VAL A 104 16.54 10.59 -2.39
C VAL A 104 15.09 11.08 -2.55
N SER A 105 14.30 10.92 -1.49
CA SER A 105 12.99 11.55 -1.33
C SER A 105 12.76 11.89 0.15
N PRO A 106 11.74 12.68 0.52
CA PRO A 106 11.56 13.10 1.91
C PRO A 106 11.35 11.92 2.87
N ARG A 107 10.69 10.85 2.40
CA ARG A 107 10.44 9.61 3.17
C ARG A 107 11.47 8.51 2.91
N THR A 108 12.41 8.75 2.00
CA THR A 108 13.53 7.83 1.69
C THR A 108 14.87 8.57 1.73
N PRO A 109 15.24 9.15 2.89
CA PRO A 109 16.57 9.69 3.11
C PRO A 109 17.64 8.64 2.81
N LYS A 110 18.75 9.11 2.25
CA LYS A 110 19.84 8.26 1.76
C LYS A 110 21.09 8.43 2.61
N ILE A 111 21.85 7.36 2.82
CA ILE A 111 23.11 7.42 3.55
C ILE A 111 24.27 6.79 2.78
N ILE A 112 25.48 7.20 3.16
CA ILE A 112 26.70 6.43 2.94
C ILE A 112 27.28 6.11 4.31
N VAL A 113 27.64 4.85 4.52
CA VAL A 113 28.26 4.35 5.75
C VAL A 113 29.68 3.88 5.43
N LYS A 114 30.65 4.20 6.29
CA LYS A 114 32.03 3.73 6.16
C LYS A 114 32.13 2.23 6.47
N HIS A 115 33.27 1.63 6.11
CA HIS A 115 33.55 0.21 6.39
C HIS A 115 33.47 -0.14 7.89
N ASP A 116 33.76 0.81 8.79
CA ASP A 116 33.67 0.68 10.26
C ASP A 116 32.23 0.82 10.84
N ASN A 117 31.23 1.00 9.98
CA ASN A 117 29.81 1.28 10.29
C ASN A 117 29.49 2.70 10.79
N SER A 118 30.44 3.65 10.77
CA SER A 118 30.15 5.07 11.04
C SER A 118 29.53 5.78 9.84
N LEU A 119 28.73 6.83 10.08
CA LEU A 119 28.15 7.63 9.00
C LEU A 119 29.25 8.38 8.23
N GLN A 120 29.22 8.28 6.90
CA GLN A 120 30.05 9.09 5.99
C GLN A 120 29.27 10.30 5.48
N SER A 121 28.01 10.10 5.07
CA SER A 121 27.11 11.18 4.67
C SER A 121 25.64 10.79 4.88
N LEU A 122 24.81 11.81 5.13
CA LEU A 122 23.35 11.74 5.08
C LEU A 122 22.87 12.67 3.96
N THR A 123 22.01 12.18 3.09
CA THR A 123 21.35 12.95 2.03
C THR A 123 19.85 12.96 2.31
N ILE A 124 19.27 14.15 2.46
CA ILE A 124 17.82 14.34 2.59
C ILE A 124 17.27 15.05 1.36
N MET A 125 15.95 15.05 1.19
CA MET A 125 15.27 15.93 0.26
C MET A 125 14.47 16.95 1.06
N ASP A 126 14.76 18.23 0.85
CA ASP A 126 13.94 19.30 1.44
C ASP A 126 12.54 19.30 0.80
N ILE A 127 11.50 19.45 1.61
CA ILE A 127 10.12 19.34 1.12
C ILE A 127 9.65 20.56 0.33
N TYR A 128 10.29 21.72 0.41
CA TYR A 128 9.83 22.91 -0.32
C TYR A 128 10.45 22.97 -1.71
N SER A 129 11.78 22.99 -1.79
CA SER A 129 12.54 23.01 -3.03
C SER A 129 12.58 21.69 -3.78
N GLN A 130 12.33 20.57 -3.09
CA GLN A 130 12.51 19.21 -3.62
C GLN A 130 13.96 18.92 -4.08
N LYS A 131 14.93 19.72 -3.64
CA LYS A 131 16.36 19.53 -3.90
C LYS A 131 16.98 18.57 -2.87
N ALA A 132 17.98 17.82 -3.32
CA ALA A 132 18.80 16.98 -2.45
C ALA A 132 19.76 17.86 -1.63
N ILE A 133 19.85 17.59 -0.33
CA ILE A 133 20.77 18.26 0.60
C ILE A 133 21.65 17.19 1.24
N GLN A 134 22.95 17.32 1.05
CA GLN A 134 23.96 16.42 1.60
C GLN A 134 24.56 17.03 2.88
N PHE A 135 24.65 16.20 3.92
CA PHE A 135 25.38 16.46 5.16
C PHE A 135 26.52 15.46 5.26
N ASP A 136 27.74 15.98 5.31
CA ASP A 136 28.88 15.34 5.96
C ASP A 136 29.13 16.03 7.31
N GLU A 137 30.11 15.51 8.06
CA GLU A 137 30.48 16.05 9.38
C GLU A 137 30.86 17.55 9.31
N SER A 138 31.55 17.98 8.25
CA SER A 138 31.97 19.38 8.09
C SER A 138 30.79 20.32 7.84
N LYS A 139 29.80 19.89 7.04
CA LYS A 139 28.59 20.67 6.78
C LYS A 139 27.69 20.76 8.02
N VAL A 140 27.64 19.73 8.85
CA VAL A 140 26.92 19.76 10.14
C VAL A 140 27.61 20.74 11.10
N ASP A 141 28.94 20.76 11.13
CA ASP A 141 29.70 21.70 11.96
C ASP A 141 29.52 23.16 11.50
N GLU A 142 29.50 23.43 10.19
CA GLU A 142 29.16 24.74 9.65
C GLU A 142 27.80 25.24 10.14
N ILE A 143 26.77 24.38 10.12
CA ILE A 143 25.41 24.73 10.57
C ILE A 143 25.35 24.93 12.09
N ILE A 144 26.03 24.09 12.89
CA ILE A 144 26.13 24.26 14.34
C ILE A 144 26.80 25.60 14.68
N ASN A 145 27.94 25.90 14.07
CA ASN A 145 28.68 27.15 14.27
C ASN A 145 27.85 28.38 13.82
N SER A 146 27.11 28.27 12.72
CA SER A 146 26.19 29.31 12.25
C SER A 146 25.06 29.57 13.25
N LEU A 147 24.45 28.51 13.79
CA LEU A 147 23.41 28.63 14.83
C LEU A 147 23.95 29.24 16.12
N GLU A 148 25.14 28.85 16.58
CA GLU A 148 25.76 29.40 17.78
C GLU A 148 26.14 30.88 17.58
N THR A 149 26.78 31.23 16.46
CA THR A 149 27.08 32.62 16.09
C THR A 149 25.82 33.49 16.00
N LYS A 150 24.73 32.97 15.42
CA LYS A 150 23.43 33.66 15.33
C LYS A 150 22.89 33.99 16.72
N LYS A 151 23.04 33.07 17.69
CA LYS A 151 22.60 33.28 19.07
C LYS A 151 23.42 34.36 19.76
N ASP A 152 24.75 34.26 19.73
CA ASP A 152 25.65 35.19 20.41
C ASP A 152 25.47 36.63 19.87
N LYS A 153 25.31 36.78 18.55
CA LYS A 153 24.99 38.06 17.90
C LYS A 153 23.66 38.64 18.37
N LEU A 154 22.64 37.81 18.55
CA LEU A 154 21.32 38.25 19.02
C LEU A 154 21.31 38.58 20.52
N GLU A 155 22.00 37.80 21.36
CA GLU A 155 22.12 38.07 22.79
C GLU A 155 22.82 39.42 23.04
N LYS A 156 23.95 39.67 22.35
CA LYS A 156 24.63 40.97 22.42
C LYS A 156 23.74 42.12 21.93
N ALA A 157 23.04 41.96 20.81
CA ALA A 157 22.12 42.98 20.31
C ALA A 157 20.98 43.27 21.29
N ILE A 158 20.47 42.26 22.00
CA ILE A 158 19.48 42.43 23.07
C ILE A 158 20.06 43.27 24.20
N GLU A 159 21.27 42.98 24.67
CA GLU A 159 21.95 43.74 25.73
C GLU A 159 22.15 45.21 25.35
N ASP A 160 22.75 45.48 24.18
CA ASP A 160 23.00 46.83 23.65
C ASP A 160 21.71 47.65 23.55
N ASN A 161 20.62 47.03 23.11
CA ASN A 161 19.34 47.71 22.88
C ASN A 161 18.43 47.82 24.11
N ASN A 162 18.67 47.02 25.16
CA ASN A 162 17.75 46.88 26.30
C ASN A 162 17.48 48.22 27.00
N VAL A 163 18.53 49.03 27.19
CA VAL A 163 18.43 50.34 27.86
C VAL A 163 17.45 51.26 27.14
N ASP A 164 17.49 51.34 25.81
CA ASP A 164 16.57 52.20 25.05
C ASP A 164 15.18 51.57 24.85
N LEU A 165 15.10 50.25 24.66
CA LEU A 165 13.83 49.52 24.60
C LEU A 165 13.03 49.58 25.90
N SER A 166 13.70 49.69 27.05
CA SER A 166 13.05 49.85 28.36
C SER A 166 12.30 51.18 28.48
N LYS A 167 12.80 52.25 27.86
CA LYS A 167 12.22 53.61 27.86
C LYS A 167 10.94 53.68 27.01
N ILE A 168 10.81 52.80 26.01
CA ILE A 168 9.70 52.81 25.05
C ILE A 168 8.50 52.00 25.57
N LYS A 169 7.47 52.69 26.10
CA LYS A 169 6.30 52.01 26.71
C LYS A 169 5.35 51.31 25.72
N LYS A 170 5.27 51.73 24.45
CA LYS A 170 4.31 51.19 23.47
C LYS A 170 4.93 50.11 22.58
N GLN A 171 4.31 48.92 22.51
CA GLN A 171 4.76 47.79 21.67
C GLN A 171 5.03 48.20 20.21
N LYS A 172 4.12 48.96 19.58
CA LYS A 172 4.26 49.46 18.20
C LYS A 172 5.48 50.38 18.02
N SER A 173 5.84 51.15 19.05
CA SER A 173 7.02 52.01 19.05
C SER A 173 8.31 51.21 19.26
N LYS A 174 8.29 50.14 20.08
CA LYS A 174 9.42 49.20 20.20
C LYS A 174 9.70 48.52 18.85
N LEU A 175 8.64 48.07 18.17
CA LEU A 175 8.73 47.45 16.85
C LEU A 175 9.41 48.38 15.83
N ALA A 176 8.91 49.62 15.68
CA ALA A 176 9.49 50.59 14.75
C ALA A 176 10.96 50.93 15.07
N TYR A 177 11.32 50.99 16.37
CA TYR A 177 12.70 51.21 16.80
C TYR A 177 13.61 50.03 16.42
N LEU A 178 13.18 48.78 16.67
CA LEU A 178 13.91 47.57 16.26
C LEU A 178 14.07 47.46 14.74
N THR A 179 13.00 47.73 13.96
CA THR A 179 13.06 47.72 12.50
C THR A 179 14.08 48.73 11.96
N ARG A 180 14.16 49.93 12.55
CA ARG A 180 15.18 50.93 12.19
C ARG A 180 16.59 50.42 12.50
N LEU A 181 16.83 49.90 13.71
CA LEU A 181 18.14 49.38 14.09
C LEU A 181 18.60 48.20 13.23
N TYR A 182 17.69 47.31 12.86
CA TYR A 182 17.97 46.22 11.94
C TYR A 182 18.31 46.76 10.54
N LYS A 183 17.57 47.75 10.02
CA LYS A 183 17.87 48.42 8.73
C LYS A 183 19.19 49.23 8.76
N GLU A 184 19.68 49.66 9.93
CA GLU A 184 21.02 50.23 10.11
C GLU A 184 22.17 49.19 10.01
N ASN A 185 21.84 47.89 9.94
CA ASN A 185 22.74 46.73 9.83
C ASN A 185 23.99 46.78 10.74
N LYS A 186 23.83 47.27 11.98
CA LYS A 186 24.94 47.33 12.94
C LYS A 186 25.50 45.94 13.20
N GLU A 187 26.83 45.85 13.22
CA GLU A 187 27.60 44.63 13.40
C GLU A 187 27.25 43.47 12.43
N ASN A 188 26.74 43.81 11.24
CA ASN A 188 26.33 42.86 10.21
C ASN A 188 25.23 41.88 10.69
N ILE A 189 24.26 42.38 11.46
CA ILE A 189 23.17 41.56 12.00
C ILE A 189 22.30 40.92 10.91
N GLN A 190 22.15 41.56 9.75
CA GLN A 190 21.38 41.05 8.61
C GLN A 190 22.01 39.78 8.01
N ASP A 191 23.34 39.65 8.04
CA ASP A 191 24.08 38.48 7.56
C ASP A 191 23.82 37.23 8.42
N ASN A 192 23.26 37.40 9.63
CA ASN A 192 23.13 36.35 10.65
C ASN A 192 21.66 35.97 10.93
N CYS A 193 20.72 36.90 10.84
CA CYS A 193 19.32 36.65 11.15
C CYS A 193 18.35 37.53 10.37
N THR A 194 17.13 37.02 10.17
CA THR A 194 16.01 37.76 9.57
C THR A 194 15.45 38.83 10.52
N LEU A 195 14.77 39.84 9.99
CA LEU A 195 14.07 40.85 10.81
C LEU A 195 13.06 40.22 11.78
N ASN A 196 12.41 39.12 11.37
CA ASN A 196 11.48 38.37 12.22
C ASN A 196 12.20 37.67 13.38
N GLU A 197 13.35 37.02 13.15
CA GLU A 197 14.17 36.40 14.20
C GLU A 197 14.68 37.47 15.18
N TYR A 198 15.17 38.60 14.64
CA TYR A 198 15.66 39.74 15.43
C TYR A 198 14.58 40.33 16.35
N ILE A 199 13.38 40.58 15.82
CA ILE A 199 12.25 41.11 16.62
C ILE A 199 11.76 40.07 17.64
N GLU A 200 11.71 38.78 17.28
CA GLU A 200 11.30 37.73 18.22
C GLU A 200 12.29 37.61 19.39
N ALA A 201 13.60 37.61 19.11
CA ALA A 201 14.63 37.55 20.14
C ALA A 201 14.50 38.73 21.14
N HIS A 202 14.21 39.95 20.66
CA HIS A 202 14.07 41.13 21.53
C HIS A 202 12.74 41.23 22.29
N LEU A 203 11.61 40.82 21.68
CA LEU A 203 10.27 41.03 22.26
C LEU A 203 9.62 39.76 22.83
N PHE A 204 10.10 38.59 22.43
CA PHE A 204 9.50 37.29 22.73
C PHE A 204 10.58 36.20 22.95
N ASN A 205 11.73 36.57 23.51
CA ASN A 205 12.95 35.75 23.61
C ASN A 205 12.74 34.24 23.91
N PRO A 206 11.88 33.82 24.89
CA PRO A 206 11.67 32.39 25.17
C PRO A 206 11.18 31.56 23.97
N LYS A 207 10.45 32.18 23.02
CA LYS A 207 10.02 31.51 21.77
C LYS A 207 11.20 31.29 20.83
N PHE A 208 12.01 32.34 20.61
CA PHE A 208 13.20 32.27 19.79
C PHE A 208 14.17 31.21 20.32
N LEU A 209 14.50 31.26 21.62
CA LEU A 209 15.38 30.29 22.28
C LEU A 209 14.85 28.86 22.15
N SER A 210 13.55 28.63 22.32
CA SER A 210 12.96 27.29 22.17
C SER A 210 13.08 26.75 20.74
N ARG A 211 12.93 27.60 19.70
CA ARG A 211 13.15 27.19 18.30
C ARG A 211 14.63 26.96 18.00
N HIS A 212 15.51 27.82 18.51
CA HIS A 212 16.96 27.73 18.35
C HIS A 212 17.54 26.46 18.98
N GLU A 213 17.24 26.23 20.27
CA GLU A 213 17.66 25.04 21.01
C GLU A 213 17.21 23.76 20.32
N LYS A 214 15.98 23.73 19.79
CA LYS A 214 15.44 22.59 19.06
C LYS A 214 16.21 22.31 17.76
N ALA A 215 16.55 23.34 16.99
CA ALA A 215 17.37 23.19 15.79
C ALA A 215 18.78 22.70 16.13
N LEU A 216 19.42 23.36 17.10
CA LEU A 216 20.78 23.04 17.55
C LEU A 216 20.88 21.60 18.08
N ASN A 217 19.91 21.15 18.89
CA ASN A 217 19.86 19.79 19.42
C ASN A 217 19.66 18.74 18.31
N ASN A 218 18.89 19.05 17.25
CA ASN A 218 18.75 18.14 16.11
C ASN A 218 20.09 18.00 15.35
N PHE A 219 20.83 19.08 15.11
CA PHE A 219 22.14 18.97 14.44
C PHE A 219 23.23 18.36 15.32
N LYS A 220 23.23 18.62 16.64
CA LYS A 220 24.13 17.94 17.58
C LYS A 220 23.85 16.43 17.67
N ALA A 221 22.58 16.02 17.61
CA ALA A 221 22.20 14.61 17.50
C ALA A 221 22.54 13.99 16.14
N LEU A 222 22.65 14.78 15.07
CA LEU A 222 23.18 14.31 13.78
C LEU A 222 24.70 14.14 13.84
N LYS A 223 25.42 15.12 14.42
CA LYS A 223 26.88 15.07 14.61
C LYS A 223 27.31 13.78 15.34
N SER A 224 26.60 13.38 16.40
CA SER A 224 26.93 12.17 17.15
C SER A 224 26.78 10.85 16.36
N GLN A 225 26.19 10.86 15.17
CA GLN A 225 26.06 9.67 14.30
C GLN A 225 27.26 9.49 13.35
N PHE A 226 28.14 10.51 13.20
CA PHE A 226 29.40 10.40 12.44
C PHE A 226 30.51 9.68 13.21
N THR A 227 30.34 9.51 14.53
CA THR A 227 31.29 8.84 15.44
C THR A 227 30.76 7.49 15.91
N GLY A 228 31.45 6.40 15.58
CA GLY A 228 31.05 5.04 15.94
C GLY A 228 29.88 4.49 15.09
N PRO A 229 29.36 3.28 15.39
CA PRO A 229 28.32 2.63 14.58
C PRO A 229 27.00 3.41 14.53
N VAL A 230 26.50 3.71 13.33
CA VAL A 230 25.28 4.49 13.10
C VAL A 230 24.01 3.74 13.55
N ASN A 231 23.12 4.42 14.28
CA ASN A 231 21.81 3.87 14.65
C ASN A 231 20.73 4.31 13.65
N LEU A 232 20.46 3.46 12.65
CA LEU A 232 19.51 3.76 11.57
C LEU A 232 18.11 4.17 12.07
N LYS A 233 17.60 3.56 13.15
CA LYS A 233 16.26 3.88 13.70
C LYS A 233 16.20 5.21 14.43
N GLU A 234 17.32 5.70 14.97
CA GLU A 234 17.41 7.04 15.52
C GLU A 234 17.60 8.07 14.42
N LEU A 235 18.41 7.75 13.42
CA LEU A 235 18.63 8.58 12.25
C LEU A 235 17.33 8.76 11.44
N GLU A 236 16.50 7.73 11.27
CA GLU A 236 15.15 7.82 10.66
C GLU A 236 14.28 8.86 11.39
N LYS A 237 14.16 8.75 12.72
CA LYS A 237 13.41 9.71 13.55
C LYS A 237 13.97 11.12 13.49
N LEU A 238 15.29 11.27 13.28
CA LEU A 238 15.95 12.56 13.13
C LEU A 238 15.70 13.15 11.74
N THR A 239 15.76 12.36 10.68
CA THR A 239 15.47 12.81 9.30
C THR A 239 14.03 13.31 9.15
N ASP A 240 13.05 12.75 9.86
CA ASP A 240 11.68 13.29 9.94
C ASP A 240 11.59 14.71 10.54
N LYS A 241 12.62 15.20 11.24
CA LYS A 241 12.69 16.57 11.78
C LYS A 241 13.51 17.53 10.91
N LEU A 242 14.43 16.97 10.11
CA LEU A 242 15.24 17.73 9.17
C LEU A 242 14.48 17.96 7.84
N THR A 243 13.69 16.97 7.40
CA THR A 243 12.91 17.02 6.15
C THR A 243 11.59 17.79 6.24
N GLY A 244 11.10 18.16 7.42
CA GLY A 244 9.83 18.87 7.58
C GLY A 244 8.59 17.99 7.79
N ILE A 245 8.58 16.75 7.27
CA ILE A 245 8.24 15.56 8.07
C ILE A 245 7.19 15.71 9.17
N LYS A 246 7.69 15.45 10.38
CA LYS A 246 7.02 15.64 11.66
C LYS A 246 7.24 17.07 12.16
N GLU A 247 8.45 17.59 11.96
CA GLU A 247 8.91 18.90 12.40
C GLU A 247 9.79 19.49 11.30
N TYR A 248 9.73 20.81 11.11
CA TYR A 248 10.71 21.55 10.31
C TYR A 248 11.41 22.48 11.29
N SER A 249 12.63 22.14 11.73
CA SER A 249 13.36 22.93 12.73
C SER A 249 14.33 23.95 12.14
N TYR A 250 14.66 23.80 10.86
CA TYR A 250 15.64 24.63 10.16
C TYR A 250 15.24 24.72 8.68
N ASP A 251 15.36 25.91 8.10
CA ASP A 251 15.11 26.19 6.70
C ASP A 251 16.45 26.31 5.97
N PHE A 252 16.67 25.42 5.00
CA PHE A 252 17.92 25.32 4.27
C PHE A 252 18.04 26.31 3.09
N HIS A 253 16.98 27.06 2.75
CA HIS A 253 17.03 28.09 1.69
C HIS A 253 17.48 29.42 2.24
N SER A 254 16.90 29.83 3.38
CA SER A 254 17.23 31.09 4.04
C SER A 254 18.09 30.95 5.29
N ASN A 255 18.62 29.74 5.58
CA ASN A 255 19.48 29.45 6.74
C ASN A 255 18.90 29.97 8.07
N SER A 256 17.58 29.82 8.23
CA SER A 256 16.77 30.49 9.25
C SER A 256 15.91 29.52 10.03
N LEU A 257 15.43 29.94 11.21
CA LEU A 257 14.46 29.17 11.98
C LEU A 257 13.04 29.36 11.38
N PRO A 258 12.38 28.32 10.84
CA PRO A 258 11.09 28.44 10.17
C PRO A 258 9.94 28.76 11.14
N TYR A 259 8.87 29.36 10.61
CA TYR A 259 7.73 29.85 11.39
C TYR A 259 6.46 28.98 11.20
N ASP A 260 5.74 28.72 12.28
CA ASP A 260 4.42 28.06 12.21
C ASP A 260 3.33 29.10 11.93
N LEU A 261 3.22 29.50 10.66
CA LEU A 261 2.22 30.48 10.18
C LEU A 261 0.76 30.01 10.36
N GLU A 262 0.52 28.70 10.53
CA GLU A 262 -0.83 28.15 10.80
C GLU A 262 -1.23 28.38 12.28
N HIS A 263 -0.35 28.06 13.23
CA HIS A 263 -0.71 27.93 14.65
C HIS A 263 -0.25 29.12 15.52
N ASP A 264 0.76 29.90 15.13
CA ASP A 264 1.20 31.05 15.96
C ASP A 264 0.28 32.28 15.79
N LYS A 265 -0.79 32.31 16.58
CA LYS A 265 -1.74 33.43 16.67
C LYS A 265 -1.10 34.78 17.01
N SER A 266 0.08 34.81 17.63
CA SER A 266 0.80 36.06 17.96
C SER A 266 1.67 36.56 16.81
N PHE A 267 2.19 35.65 15.99
CA PHE A 267 3.12 35.95 14.88
C PHE A 267 2.44 36.07 13.50
N ARG A 268 1.10 36.05 13.45
CA ARG A 268 0.35 36.45 12.25
C ARG A 268 0.74 37.85 11.73
N ASN A 269 1.34 38.71 12.54
CA ASN A 269 1.89 39.97 12.04
C ASN A 269 3.21 39.69 11.30
N PHE A 270 3.19 39.59 9.97
CA PHE A 270 4.44 39.68 9.19
C PHE A 270 5.09 41.05 9.51
N TYR A 271 6.34 41.06 9.96
CA TYR A 271 7.02 42.30 10.34
C TYR A 271 7.89 42.89 9.21
N ASP A 272 8.10 42.12 8.14
CA ASP A 272 8.87 42.53 6.96
C ASP A 272 8.01 42.46 5.68
N PHE A 273 6.99 43.32 5.61
CA PHE A 273 6.19 43.48 4.39
C PHE A 273 6.99 44.13 3.24
N ASP A 274 7.99 44.96 3.55
CA ASP A 274 8.85 45.61 2.57
C ASP A 274 9.72 44.57 1.86
N GLY A 275 10.46 43.75 2.61
CA GLY A 275 11.31 42.69 2.06
C GLY A 275 10.50 41.62 1.32
N LEU A 276 9.34 41.22 1.86
CA LEU A 276 8.43 40.31 1.13
C LEU A 276 7.96 40.93 -0.19
N LYS A 277 7.63 42.22 -0.23
CA LYS A 277 7.25 42.91 -1.47
C LYS A 277 8.41 42.94 -2.46
N GLU A 278 9.61 43.26 -2.02
CA GLU A 278 10.81 43.27 -2.86
C GLU A 278 11.10 41.88 -3.45
N SER A 279 11.04 40.82 -2.64
CA SER A 279 11.17 39.43 -3.12
C SER A 279 10.12 39.09 -4.19
N ILE A 280 8.84 39.42 -3.95
CA ILE A 280 7.76 39.19 -4.91
C ILE A 280 7.97 40.00 -6.21
N GLU A 281 8.42 41.25 -6.13
CA GLU A 281 8.73 42.06 -7.31
C GLU A 281 9.91 41.51 -8.11
N ASN A 282 10.94 40.99 -7.43
CA ASN A 282 12.09 40.38 -8.09
C ASN A 282 11.76 39.02 -8.71
N ILE A 283 10.85 38.24 -8.09
CA ILE A 283 10.26 37.04 -8.70
C ILE A 283 9.51 37.40 -9.99
N ILE A 284 8.61 38.40 -9.94
CA ILE A 284 7.80 38.79 -11.11
C ILE A 284 8.70 39.18 -12.29
N LYS A 285 9.74 40.01 -12.07
CA LYS A 285 10.70 40.40 -13.12
C LYS A 285 11.39 39.20 -13.78
N GLU A 286 11.79 38.19 -13.01
CA GLU A 286 12.41 36.99 -13.58
C GLU A 286 11.42 36.13 -14.37
N LEU A 287 10.18 36.00 -13.88
CA LEU A 287 9.14 35.31 -14.61
C LEU A 287 8.77 36.02 -15.91
N GLU A 288 8.75 37.36 -15.93
CA GLU A 288 8.57 38.18 -17.13
C GLU A 288 9.69 37.94 -18.16
N VAL A 289 10.96 37.81 -17.72
CA VAL A 289 12.09 37.42 -18.60
C VAL A 289 11.89 36.03 -19.19
N LEU A 290 11.50 35.04 -18.38
CA LEU A 290 11.20 33.70 -18.89
C LEU A 290 10.01 33.71 -19.87
N ASN A 291 8.99 34.52 -19.61
CA ASN A 291 7.83 34.64 -20.50
C ASN A 291 8.19 35.30 -21.84
N GLY A 292 9.05 36.33 -21.83
CA GLY A 292 9.57 36.96 -23.05
C GLY A 292 10.34 35.97 -23.92
N ILE A 293 11.12 35.05 -23.34
CA ILE A 293 11.76 33.95 -24.08
C ILE A 293 10.71 33.01 -24.68
N ARG A 294 9.68 32.61 -23.92
CA ARG A 294 8.59 31.75 -24.43
C ARG A 294 7.84 32.40 -25.60
N GLN A 295 7.54 33.69 -25.51
CA GLN A 295 6.89 34.45 -26.58
C GLN A 295 7.78 34.51 -27.83
N ALA A 296 9.06 34.85 -27.70
CA ALA A 296 10.00 34.87 -28.83
C ALA A 296 10.13 33.49 -29.53
N VAL A 297 10.10 32.39 -28.77
CA VAL A 297 10.09 31.02 -29.32
C VAL A 297 8.75 30.68 -29.98
N SER A 298 7.62 31.08 -29.38
CA SER A 298 6.29 30.90 -29.95
C SER A 298 6.12 31.65 -31.27
N ASP A 299 6.63 32.87 -31.38
CA ASP A 299 6.54 33.70 -32.59
C ASP A 299 7.44 33.18 -33.71
N LYS A 300 8.67 32.75 -33.38
CA LYS A 300 9.66 32.28 -34.36
C LYS A 300 9.48 30.82 -34.77
N TYR A 301 8.95 29.96 -33.88
CA TYR A 301 8.78 28.53 -34.09
C TYR A 301 7.42 28.01 -33.55
N PRO A 302 6.26 28.51 -34.01
CA PRO A 302 4.95 28.23 -33.42
C PRO A 302 4.58 26.74 -33.38
N ASN A 303 4.89 26.00 -34.45
CA ASN A 303 4.63 24.56 -34.51
C ASN A 303 5.51 23.77 -33.53
N CYS A 304 6.79 24.15 -33.39
CA CYS A 304 7.71 23.54 -32.44
C CYS A 304 7.30 23.86 -31.00
N PHE A 305 6.93 25.12 -30.72
CA PHE A 305 6.45 25.54 -29.40
C PHE A 305 5.16 24.80 -29.00
N LYS A 306 4.24 24.56 -29.93
CA LYS A 306 3.06 23.72 -29.69
C LYS A 306 3.46 22.28 -29.33
N ALA A 307 4.27 21.62 -30.17
CA ALA A 307 4.72 20.25 -29.92
C ALA A 307 5.50 20.10 -28.59
N LEU A 308 6.29 21.11 -28.22
CA LEU A 308 7.07 21.16 -26.99
C LEU A 308 6.19 21.26 -25.72
N ASN A 309 4.99 21.84 -25.84
CA ASN A 309 3.98 21.83 -24.77
C ASN A 309 3.12 20.54 -24.77
N GLU A 310 3.07 19.79 -25.87
CA GLU A 310 2.37 18.49 -25.99
C GLU A 310 3.27 17.27 -25.66
N THR A 311 4.58 17.46 -25.53
CA THR A 311 5.55 16.38 -25.21
C THR A 311 5.66 16.15 -23.70
N GLU A 312 5.34 14.93 -23.25
CA GLU A 312 5.42 14.52 -21.84
C GLU A 312 6.81 14.03 -21.40
N GLU A 313 7.62 13.45 -22.30
CA GLU A 313 8.95 12.91 -21.96
C GLU A 313 10.01 14.02 -21.84
N HIS A 314 10.58 14.14 -20.64
CA HIS A 314 11.49 15.22 -20.25
C HIS A 314 12.77 15.28 -21.11
N ASP A 315 13.38 14.14 -21.41
CA ASP A 315 14.68 14.11 -22.09
C ASP A 315 14.55 14.43 -23.58
N ASP A 316 13.46 14.03 -24.23
CA ASP A 316 13.16 14.42 -25.61
C ASP A 316 12.77 15.89 -25.69
N LYS A 317 12.01 16.40 -24.71
CA LYS A 317 11.77 17.84 -24.56
C LYS A 317 13.08 18.63 -24.40
N LEU A 318 14.04 18.13 -23.62
CA LEU A 318 15.37 18.73 -23.46
C LEU A 318 16.20 18.72 -24.75
N LYS A 319 16.22 17.60 -25.49
CA LYS A 319 16.88 17.53 -26.81
C LYS A 319 16.28 18.57 -27.76
N PHE A 320 14.95 18.66 -27.81
CA PHE A 320 14.24 19.57 -28.70
C PHE A 320 14.45 21.05 -28.32
N ILE A 321 14.43 21.37 -27.03
CA ILE A 321 14.81 22.70 -26.50
C ILE A 321 16.24 23.08 -26.95
N ASN A 322 17.20 22.16 -26.82
CA ASN A 322 18.60 22.42 -27.22
C ASN A 322 18.76 22.63 -28.73
N ILE A 323 17.96 21.96 -29.56
CA ILE A 323 17.92 22.20 -31.01
C ILE A 323 17.44 23.63 -31.31
N ILE A 324 16.29 24.04 -30.74
CA ILE A 324 15.73 25.38 -30.91
C ILE A 324 16.69 26.46 -30.40
N PHE A 325 17.37 26.20 -29.26
CA PHE A 325 18.38 27.10 -28.71
C PHE A 325 19.54 27.33 -29.68
N ASN A 326 20.16 26.26 -30.15
CA ASN A 326 21.34 26.32 -31.01
C ASN A 326 21.03 26.94 -32.38
N ASP A 327 19.87 26.63 -32.97
CA ASP A 327 19.41 27.17 -34.25
C ASP A 327 19.02 28.65 -34.17
N GLY A 328 18.31 29.04 -33.10
CA GLY A 328 17.54 30.28 -33.08
C GLY A 328 17.97 31.37 -32.10
N PHE A 329 18.68 31.01 -31.02
CA PHE A 329 18.73 31.84 -29.80
C PHE A 329 20.06 31.83 -29.03
N SER A 330 21.02 31.02 -29.42
CA SER A 330 22.32 30.81 -28.75
C SER A 330 23.19 32.07 -28.61
N THR A 331 22.95 33.09 -29.45
CA THR A 331 23.61 34.41 -29.37
C THR A 331 22.82 35.46 -28.58
N THR A 332 21.60 35.14 -28.14
CA THR A 332 20.64 36.10 -27.57
C THR A 332 20.31 35.81 -26.12
N TYR A 333 20.28 34.53 -25.72
CA TYR A 333 19.95 34.10 -24.36
C TYR A 333 21.02 33.16 -23.81
N ASP A 334 21.16 33.14 -22.49
CA ASP A 334 21.89 32.09 -21.78
C ASP A 334 21.15 30.74 -21.90
N GLN A 335 21.91 29.66 -22.07
CA GLN A 335 21.36 28.32 -22.29
C GLN A 335 20.54 27.81 -21.10
N GLN A 336 21.00 28.04 -19.86
CA GLN A 336 20.28 27.58 -18.67
C GLN A 336 18.96 28.32 -18.50
N THR A 337 18.98 29.64 -18.70
CA THR A 337 17.80 30.51 -18.67
C THR A 337 16.80 30.15 -19.77
N PHE A 338 17.28 29.85 -20.98
CA PHE A 338 16.44 29.41 -22.09
C PHE A 338 15.79 28.04 -21.85
N ILE A 339 16.55 27.07 -21.35
CA ILE A 339 16.01 25.76 -20.95
C ILE A 339 14.95 25.94 -19.87
N LYS A 340 15.22 26.74 -18.84
CA LYS A 340 14.26 27.00 -17.75
C LYS A 340 12.95 27.61 -18.26
N ALA A 341 13.01 28.54 -19.21
CA ALA A 341 11.83 29.17 -19.80
C ALA A 341 10.91 28.18 -20.54
N LEU A 342 11.48 27.21 -21.27
CA LEU A 342 10.71 26.23 -22.07
C LEU A 342 10.34 24.96 -21.27
N SER A 343 11.09 24.61 -20.23
CA SER A 343 10.77 23.49 -19.34
C SER A 343 9.68 23.82 -18.31
N ALA A 344 9.55 25.09 -17.90
CA ALA A 344 8.51 25.53 -16.97
C ALA A 344 7.09 25.44 -17.57
N LEU A 345 6.09 25.17 -16.72
CA LEU A 345 4.67 25.15 -17.06
C LEU A 345 4.02 26.47 -16.63
N ASP A 346 3.08 26.97 -17.44
CA ASP A 346 2.17 28.07 -17.08
C ASP A 346 2.84 29.32 -16.45
N VAL A 347 3.97 29.77 -17.02
CA VAL A 347 4.72 30.96 -16.53
C VAL A 347 3.81 32.19 -16.36
N GLU A 348 2.84 32.39 -17.26
CA GLU A 348 1.86 33.48 -17.19
C GLU A 348 0.97 33.39 -15.94
N LYS A 349 0.48 32.18 -15.58
CA LYS A 349 -0.29 31.98 -14.34
C LYS A 349 0.57 32.20 -13.09
N ALA A 350 1.87 31.96 -13.18
CA ALA A 350 2.80 32.29 -12.09
C ALA A 350 2.92 33.81 -11.93
N ILE A 351 3.16 34.54 -13.03
CA ILE A 351 3.18 36.02 -13.03
C ILE A 351 1.88 36.58 -12.42
N ASP A 352 0.72 36.09 -12.85
CA ASP A 352 -0.58 36.52 -12.30
C ASP A 352 -0.71 36.25 -10.80
N ALA A 353 -0.33 35.05 -10.34
CA ALA A 353 -0.42 34.67 -8.93
C ALA A 353 0.49 35.53 -8.03
N TYR A 354 1.74 35.73 -8.41
CA TYR A 354 2.65 36.63 -7.68
C TYR A 354 2.21 38.10 -7.77
N THR A 355 1.69 38.54 -8.92
CA THR A 355 1.13 39.89 -9.10
C THR A 355 -0.09 40.14 -8.23
N ASN A 356 -0.95 39.14 -8.03
CA ASN A 356 -2.09 39.22 -7.12
C ASN A 356 -1.66 39.34 -5.64
N VAL A 357 -0.56 38.69 -5.26
CA VAL A 357 0.06 38.90 -3.93
C VAL A 357 0.67 40.30 -3.82
N LYS A 358 1.43 40.75 -4.84
CA LYS A 358 2.01 42.11 -4.90
C LYS A 358 0.95 43.20 -4.68
N LYS A 359 -0.15 43.16 -5.44
CA LYS A 359 -1.29 44.11 -5.35
C LYS A 359 -1.87 44.22 -3.94
N LYS A 360 -1.75 43.18 -3.12
CA LYS A 360 -2.21 43.19 -1.72
C LYS A 360 -1.17 43.79 -0.78
N LEU A 361 0.10 43.48 -0.98
CA LEU A 361 1.21 44.06 -0.23
C LEU A 361 1.29 45.59 -0.42
N GLU A 362 0.89 46.09 -1.60
CA GLU A 362 0.78 47.52 -1.91
C GLU A 362 -0.20 48.29 -1.01
N ASN A 363 -1.20 47.62 -0.42
CA ASN A 363 -2.11 48.23 0.55
C ASN A 363 -1.88 47.66 1.96
N THR A 364 -0.69 47.95 2.49
CA THR A 364 -0.25 47.52 3.81
C THR A 364 -1.12 48.08 4.94
N GLN A 365 -1.78 49.22 4.72
CA GLN A 365 -2.73 49.78 5.69
C GLN A 365 -3.97 48.90 5.85
N ASP A 366 -4.55 48.38 4.76
CA ASP A 366 -5.69 47.45 4.84
C ASP A 366 -5.30 46.11 5.47
N ILE A 367 -4.09 45.59 5.23
CA ILE A 367 -3.61 44.36 5.89
C ILE A 367 -3.51 44.56 7.42
N ILE A 368 -3.10 45.75 7.86
CA ILE A 368 -2.90 46.10 9.27
C ILE A 368 -4.20 46.54 9.97
N ALA A 369 -5.11 47.22 9.27
CA ALA A 369 -6.35 47.76 9.82
C ALA A 369 -7.52 46.77 9.75
N ASN A 370 -7.57 45.91 8.74
CA ASN A 370 -8.72 45.04 8.50
C ASN A 370 -8.57 43.72 9.30
N LYS A 371 -9.26 43.68 10.44
CA LYS A 371 -9.19 42.62 11.47
C LYS A 371 -9.17 41.21 10.88
N GLU A 372 -8.00 40.57 10.95
CA GLU A 372 -7.78 39.13 10.74
C GLU A 372 -7.99 38.63 9.29
N GLY A 373 -9.11 38.95 8.63
CA GLY A 373 -9.50 38.39 7.33
C GLY A 373 -8.57 38.70 6.16
N GLY A 374 -8.23 39.98 5.92
CA GLY A 374 -7.36 40.37 4.80
C GLY A 374 -5.96 39.78 4.90
N ARG A 375 -5.44 39.73 6.13
CA ARG A 375 -4.18 39.08 6.47
C ARG A 375 -4.23 37.56 6.34
N ASN A 376 -5.28 36.89 6.85
CA ASN A 376 -5.44 35.45 6.69
C ASN A 376 -5.51 35.06 5.21
N LYS A 377 -6.11 35.91 4.36
CA LYS A 377 -6.13 35.72 2.90
C LYS A 377 -4.73 35.84 2.28
N LEU A 378 -3.93 36.82 2.69
CA LEU A 378 -2.52 36.92 2.27
C LEU A 378 -1.69 35.70 2.72
N ILE A 379 -1.83 35.27 3.98
CA ILE A 379 -1.17 34.05 4.49
C ILE A 379 -1.58 32.84 3.63
N SER A 380 -2.88 32.65 3.40
CA SER A 380 -3.40 31.53 2.61
C SER A 380 -2.89 31.52 1.16
N GLU A 381 -2.70 32.68 0.53
CA GLU A 381 -2.18 32.77 -0.84
C GLU A 381 -0.66 32.56 -0.90
N LEU A 382 0.10 33.08 0.06
CA LEU A 382 1.52 32.75 0.22
C LEU A 382 1.69 31.24 0.46
N GLN A 383 0.88 30.63 1.33
CA GLN A 383 0.85 29.19 1.54
C GLN A 383 0.50 28.42 0.27
N THR A 384 -0.39 28.95 -0.57
CA THR A 384 -0.77 28.33 -1.85
C THR A 384 0.39 28.39 -2.86
N LEU A 385 1.11 29.51 -2.94
CA LEU A 385 2.32 29.66 -3.75
C LEU A 385 3.43 28.71 -3.28
N ILE A 386 3.70 28.68 -1.97
CA ILE A 386 4.72 27.83 -1.33
C ILE A 386 4.38 26.33 -1.46
N ALA A 387 3.09 25.98 -1.48
CA ALA A 387 2.63 24.60 -1.70
C ALA A 387 2.63 24.18 -3.18
N ASN A 388 2.78 25.12 -4.13
CA ASN A 388 2.85 24.79 -5.55
C ASN A 388 4.22 24.22 -5.90
N LYS A 389 4.21 23.05 -6.54
CA LYS A 389 5.38 22.21 -6.84
C LYS A 389 5.87 22.31 -8.27
N GLN A 390 5.14 23.01 -9.13
CA GLN A 390 5.46 23.13 -10.55
C GLN A 390 6.48 24.24 -10.75
N GLU A 391 7.44 24.04 -11.66
CA GLU A 391 8.20 25.17 -12.19
C GLU A 391 7.25 26.06 -13.02
N PRO A 392 7.27 27.40 -12.81
CA PRO A 392 8.38 28.15 -12.22
C PRO A 392 8.24 28.48 -10.71
N TYR A 393 7.13 28.13 -10.06
CA TYR A 393 6.89 28.44 -8.64
C TYR A 393 7.95 27.84 -7.72
N LEU A 394 8.37 26.60 -8.01
CA LEU A 394 9.39 25.87 -7.24
C LEU A 394 10.70 26.67 -7.13
N SER A 395 11.27 27.07 -8.26
CA SER A 395 12.46 27.94 -8.30
C SER A 395 12.22 29.35 -7.76
N ALA A 396 11.04 29.92 -8.00
CA ALA A 396 10.74 31.30 -7.59
C ALA A 396 10.63 31.45 -6.06
N ASN A 397 10.06 30.45 -5.39
CA ASN A 397 9.80 30.49 -3.95
C ASN A 397 11.07 30.58 -3.10
N GLU A 398 12.25 30.18 -3.62
CA GLU A 398 13.55 30.28 -2.93
C GLU A 398 13.85 31.72 -2.45
N LYS A 399 13.26 32.74 -3.10
CA LYS A 399 13.40 34.15 -2.73
C LYS A 399 12.45 34.64 -1.63
N LEU A 400 11.50 33.82 -1.18
CA LEU A 400 10.55 34.14 -0.09
C LEU A 400 11.15 33.84 1.30
N GLY A 401 12.43 34.19 1.49
CA GLY A 401 13.25 33.75 2.63
C GLY A 401 12.62 34.02 3.99
N GLY A 402 12.66 33.03 4.89
CA GLY A 402 12.14 33.10 6.25
C GLY A 402 10.61 33.04 6.38
N PHE A 403 9.84 32.99 5.28
CA PHE A 403 8.37 32.96 5.29
C PHE A 403 7.76 31.56 5.06
N TYR A 404 8.57 30.50 5.08
CA TYR A 404 8.10 29.13 4.89
C TYR A 404 7.24 28.64 6.08
N SER A 405 5.95 28.42 5.82
CA SER A 405 5.04 27.75 6.76
C SER A 405 5.27 26.25 6.77
N LYS A 406 5.27 25.62 7.95
CA LYS A 406 5.31 24.16 8.13
C LYS A 406 4.36 23.41 7.16
N ARG A 407 4.90 22.81 6.10
CA ARG A 407 4.16 21.99 5.14
C ARG A 407 4.01 20.55 5.66
N LYS A 408 2.77 20.05 5.68
CA LYS A 408 2.47 18.64 5.99
C LYS A 408 2.52 17.81 4.70
N LEU A 409 3.45 16.86 4.63
CA LEU A 409 3.57 15.93 3.52
C LEU A 409 2.57 14.78 3.68
N SER A 410 1.57 14.70 2.80
CA SER A 410 0.63 13.57 2.82
C SER A 410 1.31 12.23 2.50
N ALA A 411 0.73 11.12 2.96
CA ALA A 411 1.25 9.78 2.66
C ALA A 411 1.34 9.51 1.15
N SER A 412 0.33 9.95 0.38
CA SER A 412 0.30 9.78 -1.08
C SER A 412 1.39 10.59 -1.79
N GLU A 413 1.61 11.85 -1.39
CA GLU A 413 2.72 12.65 -1.94
C GLU A 413 4.09 12.08 -1.55
N GLY A 414 4.24 11.63 -0.31
CA GLY A 414 5.48 11.05 0.18
C GLY A 414 5.86 9.77 -0.56
N PHE A 415 4.90 8.88 -0.86
CA PHE A 415 5.15 7.75 -1.75
C PHE A 415 5.43 8.21 -3.18
N HIS A 416 4.64 9.11 -3.76
CA HIS A 416 4.80 9.51 -5.15
C HIS A 416 6.22 10.04 -5.44
N LEU A 417 6.78 10.85 -4.53
CA LEU A 417 8.15 11.34 -4.61
C LEU A 417 9.19 10.21 -4.47
N ALA A 418 8.99 9.26 -3.54
CA ALA A 418 9.84 8.08 -3.41
C ALA A 418 9.82 7.20 -4.68
N TYR A 419 8.65 7.05 -5.29
CA TYR A 419 8.47 6.29 -6.54
C TYR A 419 9.12 7.00 -7.75
N GLN A 420 8.94 8.31 -7.89
CA GLN A 420 9.69 9.09 -8.89
C GLN A 420 11.21 9.01 -8.69
N ALA A 421 11.67 8.95 -7.44
CA ALA A 421 13.09 8.74 -7.13
C ALA A 421 13.55 7.31 -7.51
N ASN A 422 12.72 6.28 -7.34
CA ASN A 422 13.00 4.93 -7.82
C ASN A 422 13.00 4.80 -9.35
N ARG A 423 12.10 5.46 -10.09
CA ARG A 423 12.12 5.47 -11.56
C ARG A 423 13.42 6.07 -12.13
N ARG A 424 14.06 6.98 -11.38
CA ARG A 424 15.33 7.64 -11.74
C ARG A 424 16.58 6.88 -11.24
N ASP A 425 16.43 5.68 -10.69
CA ASP A 425 17.57 4.90 -10.20
C ASP A 425 18.37 4.30 -11.36
N PRO A 426 19.64 4.71 -11.56
CA PRO A 426 20.46 4.26 -12.70
C PRO A 426 20.85 2.77 -12.63
N ILE A 427 20.74 2.12 -11.46
CA ILE A 427 21.06 0.70 -11.31
C ILE A 427 20.00 -0.17 -12.00
N LYS A 428 18.74 0.27 -12.04
CA LYS A 428 17.62 -0.52 -12.58
C LYS A 428 17.82 -0.90 -14.06
N PRO A 429 18.12 0.03 -14.99
CA PRO A 429 18.43 -0.32 -16.38
C PRO A 429 19.47 -1.42 -16.55
N GLU A 430 20.54 -1.41 -15.75
CA GLU A 430 21.61 -2.42 -15.82
C GLU A 430 21.13 -3.81 -15.35
N VAL A 431 20.27 -3.88 -14.33
CA VAL A 431 19.66 -5.15 -13.91
C VAL A 431 18.75 -5.72 -15.00
N ILE A 432 17.96 -4.88 -15.68
CA ILE A 432 17.09 -5.32 -16.79
C ILE A 432 17.92 -5.87 -17.97
N GLU A 433 19.02 -5.21 -18.34
CA GLU A 433 19.92 -5.73 -19.39
C GLU A 433 20.60 -7.05 -19.00
N ASN A 434 20.97 -7.21 -17.72
CA ASN A 434 21.49 -8.48 -17.20
C ASN A 434 20.46 -9.61 -17.33
N ILE A 435 19.19 -9.35 -17.00
CA ILE A 435 18.08 -10.31 -17.15
C ILE A 435 17.89 -10.68 -18.63
N ILE A 436 17.76 -9.68 -19.52
CA ILE A 436 17.64 -9.89 -20.98
C ILE A 436 18.81 -10.74 -21.50
N THR A 437 20.02 -10.47 -21.03
CA THR A 437 21.21 -11.22 -21.45
C THR A 437 21.22 -12.67 -20.98
N LYS A 438 20.63 -13.01 -19.82
CA LYS A 438 20.46 -14.41 -19.38
C LYS A 438 19.34 -15.16 -20.10
N MET A 439 18.44 -14.45 -20.79
CA MET A 439 17.38 -15.03 -21.63
C MET A 439 17.86 -15.34 -23.07
N LYS A 440 19.10 -14.99 -23.44
CA LYS A 440 19.66 -15.27 -24.77
C LYS A 440 20.05 -16.77 -24.91
N PRO A 441 19.82 -17.40 -26.08
CA PRO A 441 19.18 -16.86 -27.28
C PRO A 441 17.66 -16.75 -27.14
N ILE A 442 17.13 -15.61 -27.59
CA ILE A 442 15.70 -15.28 -27.57
C ILE A 442 15.10 -15.80 -28.89
N ASP A 443 14.14 -16.72 -28.77
CA ASP A 443 13.32 -17.22 -29.88
C ASP A 443 11.96 -16.49 -29.94
N GLU A 444 11.22 -16.65 -31.04
CA GLU A 444 9.88 -16.05 -31.26
C GLU A 444 8.88 -16.29 -30.12
N ASP A 445 8.94 -17.45 -29.46
CA ASP A 445 8.10 -17.82 -28.31
C ASP A 445 8.89 -17.81 -27.00
N THR A 446 9.64 -16.72 -26.77
CA THR A 446 10.25 -16.42 -25.48
C THR A 446 9.32 -15.53 -24.66
N HIS A 447 8.86 -16.04 -23.53
CA HIS A 447 7.92 -15.37 -22.63
C HIS A 447 8.55 -15.05 -21.27
N LEU A 448 8.13 -13.95 -20.66
CA LEU A 448 8.49 -13.54 -19.31
C LEU A 448 7.20 -13.25 -18.52
N ASP A 449 6.92 -14.04 -17.47
CA ASP A 449 5.84 -13.76 -16.52
C ASP A 449 6.37 -12.99 -15.32
N ILE A 450 5.89 -11.77 -15.12
CA ILE A 450 6.30 -10.87 -14.05
C ILE A 450 5.24 -10.88 -12.94
N HIS A 451 5.60 -11.40 -11.78
CA HIS A 451 4.70 -11.49 -10.64
C HIS A 451 4.67 -10.16 -9.87
N ILE A 452 3.48 -9.58 -9.74
CA ILE A 452 3.25 -8.25 -9.18
C ILE A 452 2.23 -8.30 -8.03
N ARG A 453 2.75 -7.99 -6.84
CA ARG A 453 1.99 -7.61 -5.66
C ARG A 453 2.35 -6.17 -5.26
N PRO A 454 1.53 -5.15 -5.57
CA PRO A 454 1.80 -3.78 -5.14
C PRO A 454 1.56 -3.63 -3.62
N PRO A 455 2.27 -2.75 -2.90
CA PRO A 455 3.57 -2.16 -3.23
C PRO A 455 4.75 -3.12 -2.97
N ASP A 456 4.51 -4.27 -2.34
CA ASP A 456 5.49 -5.20 -1.78
C ASP A 456 6.56 -5.65 -2.80
N CYS A 457 6.10 -6.05 -3.98
CA CYS A 457 6.91 -6.56 -5.10
C CYS A 457 6.79 -5.66 -6.34
N GLY A 458 5.60 -5.10 -6.57
CA GLY A 458 5.23 -4.50 -7.86
C GLY A 458 6.06 -3.30 -8.33
N VAL A 459 6.83 -2.66 -7.45
CA VAL A 459 7.47 -1.36 -7.72
C VAL A 459 8.90 -1.47 -8.31
N PHE A 460 9.38 -2.69 -8.56
CA PHE A 460 10.66 -2.91 -9.22
C PHE A 460 10.61 -2.67 -10.74
N ILE A 461 9.67 -3.29 -11.46
CA ILE A 461 9.58 -3.23 -12.94
C ILE A 461 8.76 -2.03 -13.39
N THR A 462 9.31 -1.11 -14.19
CA THR A 462 8.57 0.01 -14.79
C THR A 462 7.96 -0.33 -16.16
N PRO A 463 7.03 0.47 -16.69
CA PRO A 463 6.56 0.31 -18.08
C PRO A 463 7.71 0.43 -19.09
N GLU A 464 8.71 1.26 -18.81
CA GLU A 464 9.92 1.40 -19.63
C GLU A 464 10.77 0.11 -19.62
N ASP A 465 10.81 -0.60 -18.50
CA ASP A 465 11.50 -1.89 -18.41
C ASP A 465 10.76 -2.99 -19.19
N ILE A 466 9.41 -2.98 -19.19
CA ILE A 466 8.59 -3.88 -20.02
C ILE A 466 8.84 -3.64 -21.52
N LYS A 467 8.94 -2.37 -21.95
CA LYS A 467 9.30 -2.03 -23.34
C LYS A 467 10.64 -2.65 -23.75
N LYS A 468 11.67 -2.57 -22.89
CA LYS A 468 13.00 -3.17 -23.19
C LYS A 468 12.95 -4.68 -23.38
N PHE A 469 12.16 -5.40 -22.57
CA PHE A 469 11.93 -6.84 -22.80
C PHE A 469 11.28 -7.07 -24.17
N GLN A 470 10.26 -6.29 -24.53
CA GLN A 470 9.56 -6.40 -25.82
C GLN A 470 10.47 -6.04 -27.01
N GLU A 471 11.31 -5.01 -26.88
CA GLU A 471 12.34 -4.62 -27.87
C GLU A 471 13.40 -5.70 -28.07
N ALA A 472 13.72 -6.49 -27.04
CA ALA A 472 14.57 -7.67 -27.14
C ALA A 472 13.87 -8.90 -27.74
N GLY A 473 12.57 -8.82 -28.07
CA GLY A 473 11.78 -9.91 -28.64
C GLY A 473 11.04 -10.78 -27.61
N ILE A 474 10.97 -10.36 -26.35
CA ILE A 474 10.36 -11.14 -25.25
C ILE A 474 8.90 -10.72 -25.05
N LYS A 475 7.97 -11.69 -25.08
CA LYS A 475 6.55 -11.49 -24.80
C LYS A 475 6.32 -11.43 -23.28
N VAL A 476 5.83 -10.31 -22.75
CA VAL A 476 5.69 -10.09 -21.30
C VAL A 476 4.26 -10.32 -20.82
N ASN A 477 4.09 -11.24 -19.87
CA ASN A 477 2.88 -11.42 -19.06
C ASN A 477 3.04 -10.73 -17.70
N ILE A 478 1.93 -10.30 -17.11
CA ILE A 478 1.88 -9.84 -15.72
C ILE A 478 0.91 -10.70 -14.91
N THR A 479 1.40 -11.27 -13.81
CA THR A 479 0.57 -11.95 -12.81
C THR A 479 0.24 -10.99 -11.66
N ILE A 480 -1.03 -10.62 -11.52
CA ILE A 480 -1.51 -9.75 -10.43
C ILE A 480 -1.98 -10.60 -9.25
N HIS A 481 -1.22 -10.56 -8.15
CA HIS A 481 -1.56 -11.28 -6.92
C HIS A 481 -2.71 -10.63 -6.14
N GLU A 482 -2.70 -9.30 -5.96
CA GLU A 482 -3.66 -8.60 -5.10
C GLU A 482 -4.01 -7.19 -5.66
N TYR A 483 -5.02 -7.09 -6.53
CA TYR A 483 -5.47 -5.81 -7.09
C TYR A 483 -6.29 -4.99 -6.06
N LYS A 484 -7.37 -5.56 -5.54
CA LYS A 484 -8.37 -4.87 -4.70
C LYS A 484 -7.87 -4.45 -3.32
N GLN A 485 -6.75 -5.02 -2.84
CA GLN A 485 -6.13 -4.57 -1.58
C GLN A 485 -5.50 -3.18 -1.69
N ASN A 486 -5.05 -2.78 -2.88
CA ASN A 486 -4.39 -1.50 -3.11
C ASN A 486 -5.34 -0.38 -3.54
N TYR A 487 -6.64 -0.62 -3.53
CA TYR A 487 -7.67 0.26 -4.09
C TYR A 487 -7.78 1.63 -3.38
N THR A 488 -7.34 1.72 -2.12
CA THR A 488 -7.21 3.01 -1.39
C THR A 488 -5.95 3.80 -1.78
N ARG A 489 -5.02 3.22 -2.54
CA ARG A 489 -3.74 3.80 -2.95
C ARG A 489 -3.75 4.09 -4.45
N ARG A 490 -4.52 5.10 -4.88
CA ARG A 490 -4.77 5.41 -6.31
C ARG A 490 -3.51 5.49 -7.18
N TYR A 491 -2.40 6.02 -6.67
CA TYR A 491 -1.14 6.07 -7.41
C TYR A 491 -0.53 4.68 -7.69
N LEU A 492 -0.69 3.69 -6.78
CA LEU A 492 -0.28 2.30 -7.04
C LEU A 492 -1.16 1.70 -8.13
N GLN A 493 -2.44 2.05 -8.13
CA GLN A 493 -3.36 1.57 -9.15
C GLN A 493 -3.03 2.15 -10.52
N GLN A 494 -2.82 3.47 -10.64
CA GLN A 494 -2.34 4.10 -11.87
C GLN A 494 -1.09 3.39 -12.40
N TYR A 495 -0.07 3.20 -11.56
CA TYR A 495 1.15 2.50 -11.92
C TYR A 495 0.92 1.03 -12.32
N THR A 496 0.14 0.27 -11.55
CA THR A 496 -0.22 -1.12 -11.90
C THR A 496 -0.95 -1.15 -13.24
N HIS A 497 -1.80 -0.15 -13.52
CA HIS A 497 -2.45 0.01 -14.81
C HIS A 497 -1.49 0.35 -15.93
N ASP A 498 -0.44 1.14 -15.72
CA ASP A 498 0.59 1.41 -16.73
C ASP A 498 1.40 0.16 -17.07
N LEU A 499 1.74 -0.67 -16.08
CA LEU A 499 2.37 -1.98 -16.31
C LEU A 499 1.44 -2.91 -17.10
N MET A 500 0.20 -3.10 -16.62
CA MET A 500 -0.81 -3.91 -17.30
C MET A 500 -1.15 -3.38 -18.71
N ARG A 501 -1.04 -2.07 -18.96
CA ARG A 501 -1.23 -1.45 -20.28
C ARG A 501 -0.08 -1.79 -21.23
N GLN A 502 1.16 -1.80 -20.74
CA GLN A 502 2.35 -2.10 -21.56
C GLN A 502 2.55 -3.60 -21.81
N ALA A 503 2.20 -4.48 -20.87
CA ALA A 503 2.34 -5.94 -21.02
C ALA A 503 1.53 -6.52 -22.19
N ASN A 504 1.99 -7.64 -22.75
CA ASN A 504 1.29 -8.36 -23.83
C ASN A 504 0.01 -9.03 -23.30
N SER A 505 0.08 -9.62 -22.10
CA SER A 505 -1.02 -10.31 -21.42
C SER A 505 -0.99 -10.03 -19.91
N VAL A 506 -2.12 -10.26 -19.25
CA VAL A 506 -2.27 -10.08 -17.79
C VAL A 506 -3.10 -11.25 -17.23
N GLN A 507 -2.71 -11.81 -16.10
CA GLN A 507 -3.51 -12.81 -15.39
C GLN A 507 -3.79 -12.41 -13.94
N PHE A 508 -5.00 -12.72 -13.48
CA PHE A 508 -5.47 -12.44 -12.12
C PHE A 508 -5.88 -13.74 -11.45
N PHE A 509 -5.67 -13.89 -10.15
CA PHE A 509 -6.23 -15.04 -9.45
C PHE A 509 -7.75 -14.99 -9.38
N ASN A 510 -8.34 -13.85 -9.04
CA ASN A 510 -9.77 -13.76 -8.72
C ASN A 510 -10.54 -12.97 -9.79
N ALA A 511 -11.73 -13.44 -10.17
CA ALA A 511 -12.60 -12.74 -11.12
C ALA A 511 -12.96 -11.34 -10.60
N THR A 512 -13.22 -11.25 -9.29
CA THR A 512 -13.45 -9.99 -8.59
C THR A 512 -12.30 -8.98 -8.77
N ASP A 513 -11.03 -9.43 -8.75
CA ASP A 513 -9.87 -8.53 -8.93
C ASP A 513 -9.79 -8.06 -10.40
N ARG A 514 -9.92 -8.99 -11.35
CA ARG A 514 -9.92 -8.72 -12.80
C ARG A 514 -11.00 -7.72 -13.22
N GLU A 515 -12.23 -7.90 -12.75
CA GLU A 515 -13.36 -7.02 -13.11
C GLU A 515 -13.17 -5.59 -12.60
N ASN A 516 -12.69 -5.42 -11.37
CA ASN A 516 -12.41 -4.08 -10.83
C ASN A 516 -11.28 -3.39 -11.61
N ALA A 517 -10.27 -4.15 -12.08
CA ALA A 517 -9.24 -3.62 -12.98
C ALA A 517 -9.80 -3.26 -14.36
N ILE A 518 -10.67 -4.08 -14.96
CA ILE A 518 -11.30 -3.78 -16.25
C ILE A 518 -12.17 -2.51 -16.15
N ILE A 519 -12.93 -2.34 -15.07
CA ILE A 519 -13.70 -1.11 -14.79
C ILE A 519 -12.75 0.10 -14.75
N ALA A 520 -11.65 0.01 -13.99
CA ALA A 520 -10.66 1.08 -13.88
C ALA A 520 -10.04 1.46 -15.24
N ALA A 521 -9.64 0.47 -16.03
CA ALA A 521 -9.06 0.67 -17.37
C ALA A 521 -10.09 1.18 -18.41
N THR A 522 -11.37 0.87 -18.25
CA THR A 522 -12.46 1.35 -19.14
C THR A 522 -12.80 2.81 -18.84
N TYR A 523 -12.93 3.16 -17.56
CA TYR A 523 -13.45 4.46 -17.14
C TYR A 523 -12.37 5.50 -16.83
N GLY A 524 -11.12 5.07 -16.64
CA GLY A 524 -10.00 5.94 -16.26
C GLY A 524 -10.00 6.34 -14.78
N ASP A 525 -10.90 5.76 -13.99
CA ASP A 525 -11.01 5.91 -12.55
C ASP A 525 -11.26 4.52 -11.94
N CYS A 526 -10.41 4.13 -11.00
CA CYS A 526 -10.51 2.89 -10.24
C CYS A 526 -11.92 2.64 -9.71
N ASP A 527 -12.59 3.72 -9.29
CA ASP A 527 -13.80 3.72 -8.48
C ASP A 527 -15.08 4.03 -9.27
N LYS A 528 -15.00 4.35 -10.58
CA LYS A 528 -16.12 4.80 -11.44
C LYS A 528 -16.83 6.09 -10.94
N ARG A 529 -16.34 6.74 -9.87
CA ARG A 529 -16.89 7.97 -9.26
C ARG A 529 -16.76 9.18 -10.20
N ASN A 530 -15.81 9.16 -11.13
CA ASN A 530 -15.59 10.18 -12.16
C ASN A 530 -16.36 9.97 -13.46
N THR A 531 -17.24 8.98 -13.50
CA THR A 531 -18.10 8.80 -14.68
C THR A 531 -19.33 9.68 -14.61
N THR A 532 -19.79 10.12 -15.78
CA THR A 532 -21.09 10.77 -15.97
C THR A 532 -22.27 9.79 -15.88
N GLU A 533 -22.02 8.51 -15.62
CA GLU A 533 -23.07 7.50 -15.50
C GLU A 533 -23.81 7.64 -14.15
N PRO A 534 -25.13 7.44 -14.09
CA PRO A 534 -25.91 7.55 -12.86
C PRO A 534 -25.34 6.73 -11.68
N THR A 535 -24.80 5.53 -11.95
CA THR A 535 -24.17 4.69 -10.92
C THR A 535 -22.89 5.30 -10.35
N GLY A 536 -22.11 5.99 -11.17
CA GLY A 536 -20.86 6.64 -10.76
C GLY A 536 -21.13 7.92 -9.98
N VAL A 537 -22.04 8.75 -10.48
CA VAL A 537 -22.53 9.96 -9.80
C VAL A 537 -23.13 9.61 -8.43
N ALA A 538 -24.03 8.63 -8.36
CA ALA A 538 -24.61 8.18 -7.09
C ALA A 538 -23.55 7.63 -6.12
N LYS A 539 -22.54 6.91 -6.62
CA LYS A 539 -21.42 6.41 -5.82
C LYS A 539 -20.55 7.55 -5.29
N LYS A 540 -20.23 8.55 -6.11
CA LYS A 540 -19.52 9.78 -5.70
C LYS A 540 -20.27 10.50 -4.57
N ILE A 541 -21.54 10.83 -4.80
CA ILE A 541 -22.40 11.53 -3.84
C ILE A 541 -22.47 10.78 -2.51
N ARG A 542 -22.62 9.45 -2.54
CA ARG A 542 -22.71 8.60 -1.34
C ARG A 542 -21.40 8.51 -0.55
N GLU A 543 -20.26 8.45 -1.23
CA GLU A 543 -18.96 8.11 -0.60
C GLU A 543 -18.10 9.33 -0.27
N VAL A 544 -18.18 10.40 -1.05
CA VAL A 544 -17.34 11.61 -0.89
C VAL A 544 -18.10 12.93 -0.99
N GLY A 545 -19.33 12.92 -1.51
CA GLY A 545 -20.14 14.13 -1.76
C GLY A 545 -20.04 14.64 -3.20
N GLU A 546 -21.04 15.42 -3.62
CA GLU A 546 -21.16 15.93 -5.00
C GLU A 546 -20.02 16.88 -5.37
N ASP A 547 -19.69 17.80 -4.47
CA ASP A 547 -18.66 18.85 -4.64
C ASP A 547 -17.21 18.35 -4.47
N PHE A 548 -17.00 17.08 -4.14
CA PHE A 548 -15.64 16.56 -3.92
C PHE A 548 -14.88 16.48 -5.25
N ASP A 549 -13.77 17.21 -5.36
CA ASP A 549 -12.92 17.15 -6.54
C ASP A 549 -12.16 15.80 -6.60
N LEU A 550 -12.25 15.14 -7.74
CA LEU A 550 -11.77 13.79 -7.98
C LEU A 550 -10.95 13.78 -9.27
N ASP A 551 -9.70 14.21 -9.25
CA ASP A 551 -8.54 13.30 -9.31
C ASP A 551 -7.23 14.08 -9.36
N LYS A 552 -6.16 13.44 -8.89
CA LYS A 552 -4.78 13.87 -9.16
C LYS A 552 -3.98 12.83 -9.96
N TYR A 553 -4.54 11.64 -10.18
CA TYR A 553 -3.83 10.44 -10.65
C TYR A 553 -4.77 9.55 -11.50
N PRO A 554 -5.22 10.01 -12.68
CA PRO A 554 -6.15 9.25 -13.52
C PRO A 554 -5.48 8.00 -14.10
N VAL A 555 -6.27 6.95 -14.29
CA VAL A 555 -5.85 5.77 -15.07
C VAL A 555 -6.01 6.10 -16.55
N GLN A 556 -4.97 5.89 -17.37
CA GLN A 556 -5.13 5.99 -18.82
C GLN A 556 -6.08 4.88 -19.30
N LYS A 557 -7.02 5.21 -20.19
CA LYS A 557 -7.97 4.22 -20.72
C LYS A 557 -7.31 3.26 -21.72
N TYR A 558 -7.58 1.96 -21.60
CA TYR A 558 -7.15 0.94 -22.54
C TYR A 558 -8.02 -0.33 -22.42
N ASP A 559 -7.96 -1.20 -23.44
CA ASP A 559 -8.58 -2.52 -23.35
C ASP A 559 -7.72 -3.47 -22.51
N LEU A 560 -8.08 -3.63 -21.24
CA LEU A 560 -7.57 -4.70 -20.39
C LEU A 560 -8.35 -6.01 -20.60
N LYS A 561 -9.60 -5.96 -21.07
CA LYS A 561 -10.46 -7.15 -21.18
C LYS A 561 -9.96 -8.10 -22.26
N GLY A 562 -9.56 -7.57 -23.42
CA GLY A 562 -9.05 -8.36 -24.55
C GLY A 562 -7.72 -9.08 -24.32
N LYS A 563 -7.01 -8.79 -23.22
CA LYS A 563 -5.71 -9.40 -22.87
C LYS A 563 -5.59 -9.83 -21.40
N SER A 564 -6.70 -9.93 -20.68
CA SER A 564 -6.72 -10.40 -19.29
C SER A 564 -7.46 -11.72 -19.14
N GLY A 565 -6.84 -12.68 -18.47
CA GLY A 565 -7.47 -13.93 -18.07
C GLY A 565 -7.34 -14.22 -16.57
N LEU A 566 -7.62 -15.46 -16.21
CA LEU A 566 -7.59 -15.94 -14.82
C LEU A 566 -6.50 -16.99 -14.63
N THR A 567 -6.08 -17.16 -13.38
CA THR A 567 -5.19 -18.25 -12.95
C THR A 567 -5.56 -18.71 -11.54
N VAL A 568 -4.89 -19.76 -11.06
CA VAL A 568 -5.14 -20.40 -9.76
C VAL A 568 -3.83 -20.60 -9.03
N ALA A 569 -3.83 -20.50 -7.70
CA ALA A 569 -2.69 -20.96 -6.91
C ALA A 569 -2.70 -22.49 -6.88
N SER A 570 -1.70 -23.08 -7.52
CA SER A 570 -1.44 -24.51 -7.49
C SER A 570 -0.94 -24.98 -6.12
N GLN A 571 -1.28 -26.21 -5.77
CA GLN A 571 -0.87 -26.87 -4.54
C GLN A 571 0.33 -27.81 -4.76
N LYS A 572 1.43 -27.57 -4.03
CA LYS A 572 2.40 -28.60 -3.64
C LYS A 572 2.60 -28.64 -2.11
N LEU A 573 1.49 -28.49 -1.37
CA LEU A 573 1.46 -28.33 0.09
C LEU A 573 0.66 -29.42 0.83
N SER A 574 0.18 -30.42 0.10
CA SER A 574 -0.42 -31.63 0.67
C SER A 574 0.35 -32.85 0.20
N THR A 575 0.27 -33.93 0.98
CA THR A 575 0.34 -35.28 0.42
C THR A 575 -0.83 -35.48 -0.56
N GLU A 576 -0.85 -36.62 -1.25
CA GLU A 576 -2.09 -37.05 -1.89
C GLU A 576 -3.23 -37.08 -0.84
N PRO A 577 -4.47 -36.64 -1.18
CA PRO A 577 -5.55 -36.61 -0.20
C PRO A 577 -5.91 -38.01 0.29
N ASP A 578 -6.06 -38.18 1.60
CA ASP A 578 -6.54 -39.46 2.17
C ASP A 578 -7.94 -39.79 1.61
N HIS A 579 -8.34 -41.07 1.62
CA HIS A 579 -9.67 -41.45 1.18
C HIS A 579 -10.75 -40.75 2.04
N PRO A 580 -11.88 -40.27 1.47
CA PRO A 580 -12.90 -39.54 2.23
C PRO A 580 -13.38 -40.25 3.51
N LEU A 581 -13.49 -41.59 3.48
CA LEU A 581 -13.84 -42.38 4.67
C LEU A 581 -12.79 -42.27 5.79
N ASP A 582 -11.49 -42.25 5.44
CA ASP A 582 -10.40 -42.13 6.43
C ASP A 582 -10.41 -40.74 7.07
N VAL A 583 -10.67 -39.70 6.27
CA VAL A 583 -10.86 -38.33 6.76
C VAL A 583 -12.04 -38.26 7.73
N VAL A 584 -13.18 -38.85 7.36
CA VAL A 584 -14.43 -38.85 8.16
C VAL A 584 -14.33 -39.74 9.41
N ALA A 585 -13.39 -40.69 9.45
CA ALA A 585 -13.05 -41.50 10.62
C ALA A 585 -12.13 -40.79 11.64
N LYS A 586 -11.49 -39.66 11.27
CA LYS A 586 -10.63 -38.89 12.19
C LYS A 586 -11.44 -38.39 13.40
N ALA A 587 -10.76 -38.18 14.53
CA ALA A 587 -11.38 -37.56 15.69
C ALA A 587 -11.87 -36.12 15.35
N PRO A 588 -12.95 -35.62 15.98
CA PRO A 588 -13.53 -34.30 15.70
C PRO A 588 -12.69 -33.12 16.23
N ASN A 589 -11.36 -33.27 16.26
CA ASN A 589 -10.44 -32.20 16.62
C ASN A 589 -10.41 -31.12 15.52
N ILE A 590 -10.17 -29.88 15.95
CA ILE A 590 -10.24 -28.67 15.12
C ILE A 590 -8.84 -28.08 14.98
N LEU A 591 -8.26 -28.08 13.78
CA LEU A 591 -6.97 -27.44 13.51
C LEU A 591 -7.15 -25.94 13.19
N SER A 592 -6.34 -25.07 13.77
CA SER A 592 -6.13 -23.72 13.26
C SER A 592 -4.64 -23.41 13.22
N PHE A 593 -4.14 -22.99 12.05
CA PHE A 593 -2.69 -22.97 11.79
C PHE A 593 -2.18 -21.76 11.01
N GLY A 594 -0.85 -21.58 10.98
CA GLY A 594 -0.16 -20.52 10.25
C GLY A 594 0.32 -19.37 11.15
N THR A 595 0.37 -18.14 10.65
CA THR A 595 0.88 -17.00 11.43
C THR A 595 -0.09 -16.57 12.55
N ILE A 596 0.32 -16.69 13.82
CA ILE A 596 -0.51 -16.34 14.98
C ILE A 596 -0.45 -14.83 15.20
N ARG A 597 -1.46 -14.14 14.65
CA ARG A 597 -1.71 -12.70 14.78
C ARG A 597 -3.22 -12.41 14.64
N PRO A 598 -3.70 -11.24 15.08
CA PRO A 598 -5.12 -10.88 14.93
C PRO A 598 -5.63 -10.96 13.49
N GLY A 599 -6.89 -11.34 13.33
CA GLY A 599 -7.60 -11.46 12.06
C GLY A 599 -7.33 -12.75 11.26
N LYS A 600 -6.51 -13.68 11.79
CA LYS A 600 -6.17 -14.95 11.11
C LYS A 600 -6.95 -16.19 11.57
N GLY A 601 -7.96 -16.02 12.41
CA GLY A 601 -8.84 -17.09 12.91
C GLY A 601 -8.43 -17.68 14.26
N PHE A 602 -7.36 -17.17 14.87
CA PHE A 602 -6.88 -17.67 16.17
C PHE A 602 -7.73 -17.15 17.34
N GLU A 603 -8.39 -16.00 17.18
CA GLU A 603 -9.40 -15.50 18.11
C GLU A 603 -10.65 -16.38 18.09
N GLU A 604 -11.15 -16.73 16.90
CA GLU A 604 -12.25 -17.67 16.71
C GLU A 604 -11.92 -19.06 17.27
N ALA A 605 -10.72 -19.57 17.01
CA ALA A 605 -10.29 -20.87 17.52
C ALA A 605 -10.08 -20.87 19.06
N LEU A 606 -9.59 -19.77 19.64
CA LEU A 606 -9.54 -19.59 21.09
C LEU A 606 -10.94 -19.62 21.71
N LYS A 607 -11.90 -18.91 21.10
CA LYS A 607 -13.30 -18.90 21.55
C LYS A 607 -13.99 -20.25 21.38
N LEU A 608 -13.71 -21.00 20.31
CA LEU A 608 -14.18 -22.38 20.15
C LEU A 608 -13.76 -23.24 21.34
N ALA A 609 -12.49 -23.17 21.77
CA ALA A 609 -12.02 -23.93 22.93
C ALA A 609 -12.68 -23.51 24.26
N GLN A 610 -13.05 -22.24 24.41
CA GLN A 610 -13.80 -21.76 25.58
C GLN A 610 -15.24 -22.31 25.56
N LEU A 611 -15.94 -22.21 24.42
CA LEU A 611 -17.28 -22.76 24.25
C LEU A 611 -17.33 -24.29 24.42
N ILE A 612 -16.34 -25.02 23.91
CA ILE A 612 -16.22 -26.47 24.09
C ILE A 612 -16.05 -26.82 25.56
N LYS A 613 -15.18 -26.09 26.30
CA LYS A 613 -15.00 -26.29 27.74
C LYS A 613 -16.31 -26.09 28.49
N ASP A 614 -16.99 -24.96 28.24
CA ASP A 614 -18.20 -24.56 28.96
C ASP A 614 -19.39 -25.50 28.67
N ASN A 615 -19.46 -26.09 27.47
CA ASN A 615 -20.54 -27.01 27.05
C ASN A 615 -20.13 -28.49 27.01
N SER A 616 -18.95 -28.85 27.54
CA SER A 616 -18.32 -30.16 27.31
C SER A 616 -19.20 -31.36 27.66
N LEU A 617 -19.96 -31.30 28.76
CA LEU A 617 -20.90 -32.37 29.15
C LEU A 617 -22.01 -32.59 28.10
N SER A 618 -22.64 -31.51 27.62
CA SER A 618 -23.70 -31.60 26.61
C SER A 618 -23.18 -32.06 25.26
N ILE A 619 -21.92 -31.77 24.93
CA ILE A 619 -21.27 -32.27 23.72
C ILE A 619 -20.99 -33.78 23.85
N ASP A 620 -20.51 -34.25 25.01
CA ASP A 620 -20.22 -35.67 25.27
C ASP A 620 -21.49 -36.55 25.24
N GLU A 621 -22.64 -36.01 25.66
CA GLU A 621 -23.96 -36.65 25.52
C GLU A 621 -24.43 -36.81 24.07
N LYS A 622 -23.97 -35.94 23.17
CA LYS A 622 -24.43 -35.83 21.78
C LYS A 622 -23.54 -36.59 20.80
N ILE A 623 -22.22 -36.55 20.99
CA ILE A 623 -21.23 -37.05 20.03
C ILE A 623 -20.14 -37.88 20.72
N LYS A 624 -19.58 -38.87 20.02
CA LYS A 624 -18.65 -39.88 20.57
C LYS A 624 -17.39 -39.33 21.28
N ARG A 625 -17.03 -38.05 21.08
CA ARG A 625 -15.83 -37.43 21.65
C ARG A 625 -15.94 -35.92 21.61
N VAL A 626 -15.74 -35.27 22.76
CA VAL A 626 -15.60 -33.80 22.82
C VAL A 626 -14.41 -33.31 21.96
N PRO A 627 -14.60 -32.32 21.06
CA PRO A 627 -13.53 -31.77 20.22
C PRO A 627 -12.36 -31.18 21.01
N ILE A 628 -11.16 -31.24 20.43
CA ILE A 628 -9.98 -30.51 20.93
C ILE A 628 -9.51 -29.54 19.85
N VAL A 629 -9.36 -28.26 20.19
CA VAL A 629 -8.81 -27.24 19.30
C VAL A 629 -7.28 -27.29 19.35
N LYS A 630 -6.63 -27.41 18.20
CA LYS A 630 -5.16 -27.42 18.06
C LYS A 630 -4.70 -26.14 17.36
N LEU A 631 -3.93 -25.31 18.05
CA LEU A 631 -3.39 -24.05 17.53
C LEU A 631 -1.91 -24.21 17.17
N ALA A 632 -1.57 -24.13 15.88
CA ALA A 632 -0.25 -24.48 15.38
C ALA A 632 0.37 -23.38 14.49
N GLY A 633 1.41 -22.68 14.95
CA GLY A 633 1.78 -21.47 14.20
C GLY A 633 2.94 -20.61 14.67
N ASP A 634 3.41 -19.74 13.78
CA ASP A 634 4.46 -18.77 14.06
C ASP A 634 3.93 -17.65 14.97
N PRO A 635 4.40 -17.52 16.23
CA PRO A 635 3.91 -16.53 17.16
C PRO A 635 4.38 -15.12 16.78
N GLN A 636 3.51 -14.34 16.13
CA GLN A 636 3.83 -12.96 15.75
C GLN A 636 3.25 -11.93 16.73
N ASP A 637 2.05 -12.16 17.29
CA ASP A 637 1.42 -11.27 18.26
C ASP A 637 1.58 -11.73 19.72
N LYS A 638 2.14 -10.85 20.57
CA LYS A 638 2.41 -11.12 21.99
C LYS A 638 1.13 -11.21 22.83
N ALA A 639 0.12 -10.40 22.55
CA ALA A 639 -1.09 -10.31 23.37
C ALA A 639 -1.97 -11.53 23.15
N LEU A 640 -2.19 -11.90 21.89
CA LEU A 640 -2.93 -13.08 21.46
C LEU A 640 -2.27 -14.38 21.96
N MET A 641 -0.95 -14.53 21.76
CA MET A 641 -0.22 -15.68 22.31
C MET A 641 -0.34 -15.78 23.84
N LYS A 642 -0.29 -14.65 24.55
CA LYS A 642 -0.47 -14.63 26.00
C LYS A 642 -1.90 -15.04 26.41
N GLN A 643 -2.93 -14.65 25.66
CA GLN A 643 -4.31 -15.08 25.91
C GLN A 643 -4.47 -16.59 25.71
N ILE A 644 -4.01 -17.11 24.56
CA ILE A 644 -4.04 -18.54 24.20
C ILE A 644 -3.37 -19.41 25.29
N VAL A 645 -2.16 -19.04 25.71
CA VAL A 645 -1.40 -19.80 26.71
C VAL A 645 -2.03 -19.70 28.11
N ILE A 646 -2.61 -18.55 28.47
CA ILE A 646 -3.36 -18.38 29.72
C ILE A 646 -4.63 -19.22 29.73
N GLU A 647 -5.32 -19.39 28.59
CA GLU A 647 -6.52 -20.24 28.50
C GLU A 647 -6.18 -21.71 28.77
N ARG A 648 -5.09 -22.26 28.19
CA ARG A 648 -4.69 -23.65 28.46
C ARG A 648 -4.22 -23.86 29.91
N PHE A 649 -3.27 -23.05 30.39
CA PHE A 649 -2.52 -23.34 31.63
C PHE A 649 -2.91 -22.48 32.85
N GLY A 650 -3.78 -21.48 32.67
CA GLY A 650 -4.19 -20.57 33.72
C GLY A 650 -3.20 -19.41 33.97
N LYS A 651 -3.75 -18.26 34.37
CA LYS A 651 -3.03 -17.00 34.58
C LYS A 651 -1.88 -17.11 35.59
N THR A 652 -2.00 -17.98 36.58
CA THR A 652 -1.00 -18.16 37.65
C THR A 652 0.25 -18.86 37.14
N ALA A 653 0.11 -20.01 36.44
CA ALA A 653 1.25 -20.77 35.92
C ALA A 653 2.09 -19.93 34.95
N VAL A 654 1.42 -19.24 34.00
CA VAL A 654 2.08 -18.35 33.04
C VAL A 654 2.79 -17.18 33.72
N LYS A 655 2.18 -16.57 34.75
CA LYS A 655 2.84 -15.52 35.54
C LYS A 655 4.06 -16.03 36.30
N THR A 656 4.02 -17.26 36.83
CA THR A 656 5.17 -17.85 37.54
C THR A 656 6.34 -18.08 36.59
N TYR A 657 6.10 -18.63 35.39
CA TYR A 657 7.12 -18.74 34.35
C TYR A 657 7.69 -17.37 33.95
N GLN A 658 6.81 -16.38 33.74
CA GLN A 658 7.22 -15.02 33.33
C GLN A 658 8.00 -14.23 34.38
N LYS A 659 8.10 -14.71 35.64
CA LYS A 659 8.99 -14.13 36.66
C LYS A 659 10.44 -14.56 36.49
N THR A 660 10.69 -15.80 36.08
CA THR A 660 12.05 -16.33 35.86
C THR A 660 12.51 -16.14 34.41
N HIS A 661 11.57 -16.20 33.46
CA HIS A 661 11.80 -16.00 32.03
C HIS A 661 10.93 -14.84 31.51
N PRO A 662 11.34 -13.57 31.74
CA PRO A 662 10.62 -12.41 31.24
C PRO A 662 10.61 -12.37 29.70
N TYR A 663 9.50 -11.94 29.11
CA TYR A 663 9.41 -11.73 27.66
C TYR A 663 9.98 -10.35 27.29
N ASP A 664 11.00 -10.31 26.43
CA ASP A 664 11.51 -9.07 25.86
C ASP A 664 10.73 -8.67 24.59
N ASN A 665 10.32 -7.40 24.52
CA ASN A 665 9.69 -6.83 23.34
C ASN A 665 10.66 -6.65 22.16
N GLN A 666 11.97 -6.76 22.38
CA GLN A 666 13.01 -6.62 21.36
C GLN A 666 13.44 -7.95 20.71
N PHE A 667 12.86 -9.09 21.13
CA PHE A 667 13.17 -10.40 20.53
C PHE A 667 12.99 -10.41 19.01
N ASN A 668 13.97 -10.97 18.30
CA ASN A 668 13.86 -11.28 16.88
C ASN A 668 12.91 -12.49 16.64
N ASN A 669 12.65 -12.80 15.36
CA ASN A 669 11.73 -13.88 14.99
C ASN A 669 12.09 -15.24 15.61
N SER A 670 13.38 -15.61 15.67
CA SER A 670 13.83 -16.88 16.26
C SER A 670 13.63 -16.87 17.77
N GLN A 671 14.18 -15.86 18.47
CA GLN A 671 14.11 -15.74 19.93
C GLN A 671 12.66 -15.77 20.44
N ARG A 672 11.73 -15.15 19.70
CA ARG A 672 10.30 -15.19 20.02
C ARG A 672 9.68 -16.58 19.83
N ARG A 673 10.04 -17.32 18.77
CA ARG A 673 9.62 -18.73 18.60
C ARG A 673 10.14 -19.59 19.74
N ASP A 674 11.42 -19.47 20.05
CA ASP A 674 12.10 -20.23 21.12
C ASP A 674 11.46 -19.96 22.49
N TYR A 675 11.17 -18.69 22.80
CA TYR A 675 10.48 -18.31 24.03
C TYR A 675 9.13 -19.02 24.19
N TRP A 676 8.26 -18.95 23.18
CA TRP A 676 6.93 -19.56 23.26
C TRP A 676 7.00 -21.09 23.24
N LYS A 677 7.93 -21.69 22.46
CA LYS A 677 8.21 -23.14 22.50
C LYS A 677 8.60 -23.60 23.89
N ASN A 678 9.58 -22.95 24.50
CA ASN A 678 10.10 -23.32 25.83
C ASN A 678 9.00 -23.20 26.91
N LEU A 679 8.26 -22.09 26.92
CA LEU A 679 7.15 -21.88 27.84
C LEU A 679 6.10 -22.99 27.74
N VAL A 680 5.62 -23.29 26.52
CA VAL A 680 4.58 -24.32 26.31
C VAL A 680 5.12 -25.73 26.60
N ARG A 681 6.38 -26.02 26.30
CA ARG A 681 7.04 -27.28 26.64
C ARG A 681 7.09 -27.49 28.16
N GLU A 682 7.60 -26.51 28.90
CA GLU A 682 7.75 -26.60 30.36
C GLU A 682 6.41 -26.67 31.09
N LEU A 683 5.41 -25.88 30.67
CA LEU A 683 4.07 -25.97 31.29
C LEU A 683 3.37 -27.31 30.96
N ASN A 684 3.57 -27.88 29.77
CA ASN A 684 3.09 -29.23 29.47
C ASN A 684 3.85 -30.32 30.25
N ALA A 685 5.15 -30.15 30.51
CA ALA A 685 5.92 -31.06 31.37
C ALA A 685 5.33 -31.09 32.78
N LYS A 686 5.04 -29.94 33.39
CA LYS A 686 4.38 -29.86 34.71
C LYS A 686 3.01 -30.55 34.75
N VAL A 687 2.24 -30.49 33.67
CA VAL A 687 0.96 -31.21 33.57
C VAL A 687 1.17 -32.74 33.57
N LYS A 688 2.20 -33.23 32.87
CA LYS A 688 2.51 -34.67 32.73
C LYS A 688 3.25 -35.27 33.93
N GLU A 689 4.17 -34.51 34.52
CA GLU A 689 5.15 -34.99 35.51
C GLU A 689 4.77 -34.57 36.94
N GLU A 690 4.26 -33.34 37.12
CA GLU A 690 3.84 -32.80 38.43
C GLU A 690 2.32 -32.93 38.66
N GLY A 691 1.56 -33.46 37.70
CA GLY A 691 0.10 -33.62 37.77
C GLY A 691 -0.67 -32.29 37.76
N ALA A 692 -0.08 -31.21 37.24
CA ALA A 692 -0.71 -29.89 37.25
C ALA A 692 -2.01 -29.86 36.41
N VAL A 693 -3.10 -29.37 37.00
CA VAL A 693 -4.41 -29.30 36.34
C VAL A 693 -4.43 -28.21 35.26
N LEU A 694 -4.89 -28.55 34.05
CA LEU A 694 -5.12 -27.60 32.97
C LEU A 694 -6.32 -26.68 33.27
N ASN A 695 -6.20 -25.39 32.95
CA ASN A 695 -7.34 -24.47 33.00
C ASN A 695 -8.36 -24.77 31.89
N ASN A 696 -7.88 -25.24 30.73
CA ASN A 696 -8.72 -25.71 29.64
C ASN A 696 -8.06 -26.91 28.95
N PRO A 697 -8.63 -28.13 29.06
CA PRO A 697 -8.07 -29.33 28.44
C PRO A 697 -8.36 -29.42 26.93
N TYR A 698 -9.33 -28.65 26.42
CA TYR A 698 -9.81 -28.72 25.03
C TYR A 698 -9.07 -27.78 24.06
N ILE A 699 -7.90 -27.25 24.47
CA ILE A 699 -7.02 -26.42 23.64
C ILE A 699 -5.57 -26.91 23.74
N GLU A 700 -5.02 -27.39 22.64
CA GLU A 700 -3.59 -27.71 22.47
C GLU A 700 -2.86 -26.60 21.71
N ILE A 701 -1.61 -26.34 22.09
CA ILE A 701 -0.83 -25.21 21.56
C ILE A 701 0.51 -25.74 21.06
N TYR A 702 0.83 -25.42 19.81
CA TYR A 702 2.06 -25.79 19.11
C TYR A 702 2.72 -24.52 18.54
N PRO A 703 3.53 -23.79 19.34
CA PRO A 703 4.25 -22.62 18.85
C PRO A 703 5.33 -23.05 17.87
N TRP A 704 5.20 -22.66 16.60
CA TRP A 704 6.06 -22.99 15.46
C TRP A 704 6.27 -24.50 15.22
N CYS A 705 5.55 -25.06 14.24
CA CYS A 705 5.69 -26.46 13.83
C CYS A 705 6.69 -26.62 12.67
N GLU A 706 7.49 -27.68 12.72
CA GLU A 706 8.19 -28.22 11.56
C GLU A 706 7.20 -28.94 10.60
N PRO A 707 7.54 -29.12 9.30
CA PRO A 707 6.58 -29.64 8.32
C PRO A 707 5.97 -31.01 8.68
N HIS A 708 6.76 -31.90 9.28
CA HIS A 708 6.29 -33.22 9.71
C HIS A 708 5.37 -33.15 10.94
N GLU A 709 5.59 -32.19 11.86
CA GLU A 709 4.71 -31.94 12.99
C GLU A 709 3.35 -31.42 12.50
N LEU A 710 3.35 -30.51 11.52
CA LEU A 710 2.12 -30.00 10.91
C LEU A 710 1.35 -31.10 10.16
N LEU A 711 2.05 -32.02 9.47
CA LEU A 711 1.42 -33.18 8.82
C LEU A 711 0.77 -34.12 9.87
N ALA A 712 1.44 -34.39 10.98
CA ALA A 712 0.87 -35.18 12.08
C ALA A 712 -0.36 -34.50 12.71
N LEU A 713 -0.38 -33.17 12.78
CA LEU A 713 -1.55 -32.40 13.23
C LEU A 713 -2.71 -32.45 12.23
N LYS A 714 -2.44 -32.32 10.93
CA LYS A 714 -3.44 -32.53 9.86
C LYS A 714 -4.09 -33.91 9.99
N GLN A 715 -3.28 -34.96 10.16
CA GLN A 715 -3.78 -36.33 10.31
C GLN A 715 -4.56 -36.59 11.61
N ASN A 716 -4.50 -35.69 12.60
CA ASN A 716 -5.21 -35.83 13.87
C ASN A 716 -6.51 -35.00 13.96
N CYS A 717 -6.91 -34.28 12.90
CA CYS A 717 -8.07 -33.38 12.89
C CYS A 717 -9.01 -33.65 11.72
N LYS A 718 -10.31 -33.82 12.00
CA LYS A 718 -11.38 -33.84 10.99
C LYS A 718 -11.78 -32.43 10.53
N TYR A 719 -11.64 -31.44 11.40
CA TYR A 719 -12.11 -30.06 11.14
C TYR A 719 -10.95 -29.07 11.09
N VAL A 720 -11.13 -28.01 10.30
CA VAL A 720 -10.16 -26.90 10.21
C VAL A 720 -10.89 -25.57 10.34
N CYS A 721 -10.41 -24.69 11.23
CA CYS A 721 -10.94 -23.33 11.39
C CYS A 721 -9.91 -22.32 10.86
N ARG A 722 -10.20 -21.72 9.69
CA ARG A 722 -9.29 -20.81 9.00
C ARG A 722 -9.98 -19.56 8.45
N MET A 723 -10.13 -18.55 9.31
CA MET A 723 -10.74 -17.25 8.99
C MET A 723 -9.75 -16.27 8.33
N ASP A 724 -9.24 -16.57 7.13
CA ASP A 724 -8.35 -15.64 6.43
C ASP A 724 -9.07 -14.33 6.03
N ASP A 725 -8.43 -13.18 6.23
CA ASP A 725 -8.97 -11.82 5.96
C ASP A 725 -9.67 -11.66 4.59
N MET A 726 -9.14 -12.34 3.58
CA MET A 726 -9.60 -12.24 2.19
C MET A 726 -10.49 -13.42 1.77
N GLY A 727 -10.85 -14.32 2.71
CA GLY A 727 -11.80 -15.42 2.54
C GLY A 727 -11.33 -16.52 1.58
N MET A 728 -12.24 -17.44 1.24
CA MET A 728 -11.99 -18.41 0.18
C MET A 728 -11.83 -17.69 -1.18
N ARG A 729 -10.80 -18.05 -1.95
CA ARG A 729 -10.40 -17.39 -3.21
C ARG A 729 -9.33 -18.21 -3.93
N ASN A 730 -9.03 -17.90 -5.19
CA ASN A 730 -8.13 -18.70 -6.02
C ASN A 730 -6.64 -18.62 -5.60
N ASN A 731 -6.25 -17.63 -4.78
CA ASN A 731 -4.93 -17.57 -4.13
C ASN A 731 -4.97 -17.65 -2.59
N GLY A 732 -6.00 -18.31 -2.05
CA GLY A 732 -6.16 -18.53 -0.61
C GLY A 732 -5.28 -19.65 -0.07
N SER A 733 -3.94 -19.58 -0.24
CA SER A 733 -3.02 -20.71 -0.03
C SER A 733 -3.20 -21.46 1.30
N ALA A 734 -3.47 -20.75 2.41
CA ALA A 734 -3.69 -21.36 3.72
C ALA A 734 -5.06 -22.08 3.90
N ILE A 735 -6.02 -21.85 2.99
CA ILE A 735 -7.29 -22.59 2.90
C ILE A 735 -7.14 -23.73 1.88
N ILE A 736 -6.52 -23.45 0.73
CA ILE A 736 -6.25 -24.45 -0.32
C ILE A 736 -5.42 -25.61 0.26
N SER A 737 -4.39 -25.31 1.06
CA SER A 737 -3.50 -26.30 1.67
C SER A 737 -4.12 -27.14 2.80
N VAL A 738 -5.43 -27.09 3.00
CA VAL A 738 -6.18 -27.92 3.96
C VAL A 738 -7.47 -28.53 3.39
N LEU A 739 -7.75 -28.34 2.10
CA LEU A 739 -8.86 -29.03 1.40
C LEU A 739 -8.61 -30.56 1.31
N ASP A 740 -7.36 -30.99 1.45
CA ASP A 740 -6.93 -32.39 1.58
C ASP A 740 -7.23 -33.00 2.96
N VAL A 741 -7.43 -32.18 3.99
CA VAL A 741 -7.34 -32.61 5.40
C VAL A 741 -8.68 -33.01 5.99
N GLY A 742 -9.73 -32.27 5.68
CA GLY A 742 -11.03 -32.37 6.36
C GLY A 742 -11.97 -31.20 6.07
N VAL A 743 -13.02 -31.06 6.89
CA VAL A 743 -14.06 -30.03 6.72
C VAL A 743 -13.53 -28.66 7.13
N VAL A 744 -13.48 -27.72 6.19
CA VAL A 744 -12.88 -26.39 6.37
C VAL A 744 -13.93 -25.31 6.62
N TYR A 745 -13.89 -24.70 7.81
CA TYR A 745 -14.62 -23.50 8.18
C TYR A 745 -13.82 -22.25 7.84
N THR A 746 -14.42 -21.34 7.10
CA THR A 746 -13.83 -20.05 6.74
C THR A 746 -14.91 -18.95 6.65
N LYS A 747 -14.57 -17.81 6.06
CA LYS A 747 -15.45 -16.65 5.92
C LYS A 747 -15.52 -16.15 4.47
N PHE A 748 -16.63 -15.51 4.14
CA PHE A 748 -16.70 -14.67 2.94
C PHE A 748 -15.72 -13.49 3.04
N GLY A 749 -14.87 -13.33 2.03
CA GLY A 749 -13.87 -12.27 1.95
C GLY A 749 -14.08 -11.31 0.77
N SER A 750 -13.30 -10.22 0.71
CA SER A 750 -13.60 -9.16 -0.26
C SER A 750 -13.31 -9.47 -1.75
N VAL A 751 -12.72 -10.65 -2.02
CA VAL A 751 -12.41 -11.22 -3.34
C VAL A 751 -12.85 -12.70 -3.44
N THR A 752 -13.80 -13.13 -2.58
CA THR A 752 -14.43 -14.44 -2.72
C THR A 752 -15.35 -14.42 -3.93
N ASP A 753 -14.94 -15.13 -4.98
CA ASP A 753 -15.70 -15.27 -6.23
C ASP A 753 -16.91 -16.21 -6.05
N ASP A 754 -17.95 -16.01 -6.86
CA ASP A 754 -19.26 -16.68 -6.72
C ASP A 754 -19.21 -18.21 -6.93
N ILE A 755 -18.13 -18.76 -7.47
CA ILE A 755 -17.93 -20.22 -7.55
C ILE A 755 -17.78 -20.88 -6.16
N PHE A 756 -17.45 -20.11 -5.12
CA PHE A 756 -17.24 -20.58 -3.75
C PHE A 756 -18.38 -20.26 -2.79
N ILE A 757 -19.43 -19.56 -3.23
CA ILE A 757 -20.60 -19.27 -2.38
C ILE A 757 -21.67 -20.36 -2.53
N LYS A 758 -22.58 -20.45 -1.57
CA LYS A 758 -23.68 -21.44 -1.59
C LYS A 758 -24.49 -21.30 -2.90
N GLY A 759 -24.55 -22.39 -3.68
CA GLY A 759 -25.15 -22.43 -5.02
C GLY A 759 -24.17 -22.28 -6.19
N GLY A 760 -22.91 -21.90 -5.94
CA GLY A 760 -21.83 -21.94 -6.94
C GLY A 760 -21.22 -23.35 -7.08
N LYS A 761 -20.44 -23.58 -8.15
CA LYS A 761 -19.88 -24.91 -8.51
C LYS A 761 -19.20 -25.62 -7.34
N TYR A 762 -18.50 -24.90 -6.47
CA TYR A 762 -17.78 -25.45 -5.32
C TYR A 762 -18.32 -24.90 -3.98
N GLY A 763 -19.58 -24.45 -3.96
CA GLY A 763 -20.21 -23.84 -2.78
C GLY A 763 -20.37 -24.75 -1.56
N ASN A 764 -20.21 -26.06 -1.75
CA ASN A 764 -20.26 -27.08 -0.69
C ASN A 764 -18.86 -27.55 -0.23
N ALA A 765 -17.78 -27.12 -0.90
CA ALA A 765 -16.41 -27.55 -0.59
C ALA A 765 -15.84 -26.93 0.70
N VAL A 766 -16.37 -25.78 1.13
CA VAL A 766 -15.95 -25.07 2.35
C VAL A 766 -17.15 -24.39 3.01
N ASP A 767 -17.18 -24.32 4.34
CA ASP A 767 -18.22 -23.62 5.07
C ASP A 767 -17.83 -22.14 5.23
N ILE A 768 -18.35 -21.27 4.34
CA ILE A 768 -18.17 -19.81 4.41
C ILE A 768 -19.23 -19.07 5.26
N GLY A 769 -20.31 -19.76 5.64
CA GLY A 769 -21.44 -19.24 6.43
C GLY A 769 -22.59 -18.68 5.59
N GLU A 770 -23.77 -18.58 6.21
CA GLU A 770 -25.02 -18.11 5.56
C GLU A 770 -24.94 -16.63 5.15
N TYR A 771 -24.43 -15.76 6.03
CA TYR A 771 -24.41 -14.31 5.82
C TYR A 771 -23.04 -13.82 5.34
N ARG A 772 -23.03 -13.05 4.25
CA ARG A 772 -21.86 -12.31 3.76
C ARG A 772 -21.29 -11.43 4.89
N TYR A 773 -20.01 -11.59 5.23
CA TYR A 773 -19.35 -10.95 6.38
C TYR A 773 -19.88 -11.33 7.79
N GLY A 774 -20.68 -12.40 7.89
CA GLY A 774 -21.16 -13.01 9.14
C GLY A 774 -21.88 -12.02 10.07
N LYS A 775 -21.44 -11.89 11.33
CA LYS A 775 -22.08 -11.00 12.33
C LYS A 775 -22.09 -9.52 11.95
N TYR A 776 -21.31 -9.14 10.95
CA TYR A 776 -21.26 -7.76 10.47
C TYR A 776 -22.23 -7.47 9.33
N SER A 777 -22.78 -8.51 8.70
CA SER A 777 -23.76 -8.44 7.61
C SER A 777 -24.90 -7.47 7.91
N LEU A 778 -25.15 -6.54 6.99
CA LEU A 778 -26.34 -5.69 7.06
C LEU A 778 -27.63 -6.53 7.02
N LEU A 779 -27.67 -7.62 6.25
CA LEU A 779 -28.83 -8.51 6.16
C LEU A 779 -29.10 -9.25 7.48
N LYS A 780 -28.06 -9.73 8.17
CA LYS A 780 -28.22 -10.36 9.50
C LYS A 780 -28.76 -9.35 10.51
N LYS A 781 -28.16 -8.17 10.59
CA LYS A 781 -28.59 -7.09 11.49
C LYS A 781 -29.99 -6.56 11.16
N GLU A 782 -30.37 -6.51 9.88
CA GLU A 782 -31.71 -6.12 9.44
C GLU A 782 -32.76 -7.15 9.89
N LYS A 783 -32.43 -8.44 9.79
CA LYS A 783 -33.27 -9.53 10.28
C LYS A 783 -33.41 -9.50 11.81
N GLU A 784 -32.29 -9.44 12.53
CA GLU A 784 -32.24 -9.33 13.99
C GLU A 784 -32.99 -8.08 14.51
N PHE A 785 -32.88 -6.94 13.82
CA PHE A 785 -33.62 -5.73 14.17
C PHE A 785 -35.13 -5.89 13.97
N LYS A 786 -35.56 -6.47 12.84
CA LYS A 786 -36.99 -6.73 12.58
C LYS A 786 -37.60 -7.73 13.56
N GLU A 787 -36.83 -8.76 13.94
CA GLU A 787 -37.24 -9.75 14.96
C GLU A 787 -37.37 -9.13 16.37
N GLN A 788 -36.67 -8.03 16.66
CA GLN A 788 -36.72 -7.31 17.93
C GLN A 788 -37.67 -6.10 17.93
N HIS A 789 -37.98 -5.54 16.75
CA HIS A 789 -38.71 -4.29 16.56
C HIS A 789 -39.64 -4.36 15.32
N GLU A 790 -40.65 -5.24 15.35
CA GLU A 790 -41.50 -5.57 14.18
C GLU A 790 -42.14 -4.36 13.46
N GLU A 791 -42.46 -3.29 14.18
CA GLU A 791 -43.11 -2.09 13.64
C GLU A 791 -42.17 -0.88 13.43
N GLU A 792 -40.89 -0.94 13.82
CA GLU A 792 -39.99 0.20 13.71
C GLU A 792 -39.34 0.31 12.31
N PRO A 793 -39.27 1.51 11.70
CA PRO A 793 -38.54 1.69 10.45
C PRO A 793 -37.03 1.52 10.67
N LEU A 794 -36.37 0.80 9.77
CA LEU A 794 -34.94 0.50 9.86
C LEU A 794 -34.11 1.78 10.10
N PRO A 795 -33.32 1.86 11.18
CA PRO A 795 -32.68 3.10 11.57
C PRO A 795 -31.56 3.46 10.60
N LYS A 796 -31.39 4.76 10.31
CA LYS A 796 -30.49 5.26 9.26
C LYS A 796 -29.02 4.81 9.38
N TRP A 797 -28.57 4.36 10.56
CA TRP A 797 -27.23 3.81 10.77
C TRP A 797 -27.07 2.37 10.23
N LEU A 798 -28.16 1.59 10.18
CA LEU A 798 -28.19 0.28 9.50
C LEU A 798 -28.06 0.43 7.98
N ILE A 799 -28.63 1.52 7.44
CA ILE A 799 -28.68 1.81 6.00
C ILE A 799 -27.33 2.39 5.49
N LYS A 800 -26.53 3.02 6.36
CA LYS A 800 -25.36 3.83 5.96
C LYS A 800 -23.99 3.18 6.12
N ASN A 801 -23.87 1.95 6.61
CA ASN A 801 -22.57 1.31 6.87
C ASN A 801 -22.18 0.34 5.73
N PRO A 802 -21.46 0.76 4.67
CA PRO A 802 -20.97 -0.17 3.67
C PRO A 802 -19.93 -1.12 4.29
N ASP A 803 -19.96 -2.40 3.90
CA ASP A 803 -19.23 -3.53 4.51
C ASP A 803 -17.68 -3.42 4.58
N SER A 804 -17.11 -2.31 4.13
CA SER A 804 -15.67 -2.10 3.97
C SER A 804 -14.86 -2.20 5.28
N ALA A 805 -15.44 -1.79 6.42
CA ALA A 805 -14.74 -1.69 7.70
C ALA A 805 -14.54 -3.03 8.44
N TYR A 806 -15.30 -4.07 8.07
CA TYR A 806 -15.42 -5.30 8.86
C TYR A 806 -14.49 -6.44 8.42
N LYS A 807 -13.84 -6.32 7.25
CA LYS A 807 -13.03 -7.37 6.59
C LYS A 807 -11.98 -8.03 7.51
N ARG A 808 -11.38 -7.24 8.42
CA ARG A 808 -10.30 -7.64 9.33
C ARG A 808 -10.73 -7.72 10.80
N GLN A 809 -12.02 -7.56 11.11
CA GLN A 809 -12.47 -7.71 12.50
C GLN A 809 -12.55 -9.19 12.87
N SER A 810 -12.14 -9.50 14.10
CA SER A 810 -12.17 -10.84 14.65
C SER A 810 -13.61 -11.35 14.79
N GLU A 811 -13.76 -12.67 14.79
CA GLU A 811 -15.05 -13.37 15.03
C GLU A 811 -16.14 -12.88 14.06
N SER A 812 -15.72 -12.64 12.81
CA SER A 812 -16.64 -12.33 11.70
C SER A 812 -17.64 -13.46 11.48
N ARG A 813 -17.19 -14.72 11.51
CA ARG A 813 -18.02 -15.89 11.83
C ARG A 813 -18.14 -16.01 13.35
N ASP A 814 -19.35 -16.32 13.83
CA ASP A 814 -19.54 -16.63 15.25
C ASP A 814 -18.93 -18.00 15.57
N PRO A 815 -18.03 -18.11 16.56
CA PRO A 815 -17.53 -19.38 17.06
C PRO A 815 -18.64 -20.34 17.50
N LYS A 816 -19.79 -19.84 17.95
CA LYS A 816 -20.94 -20.68 18.29
C LYS A 816 -21.55 -21.34 17.05
N ASP A 817 -21.84 -20.57 15.99
CA ASP A 817 -22.37 -21.11 14.73
C ASP A 817 -21.49 -22.24 14.16
N ILE A 818 -20.16 -22.14 14.35
CA ILE A 818 -19.18 -23.16 13.94
C ILE A 818 -19.26 -24.39 14.84
N LEU A 819 -19.30 -24.23 16.17
CA LEU A 819 -19.40 -25.36 17.10
C LEU A 819 -20.72 -26.12 16.93
N ASP A 820 -21.83 -25.40 16.81
CA ASP A 820 -23.15 -25.97 16.59
C ASP A 820 -23.20 -26.76 15.26
N SER A 821 -22.53 -26.25 14.20
CA SER A 821 -22.35 -26.98 12.93
C SER A 821 -21.52 -28.25 13.09
N ILE A 822 -20.40 -28.22 13.82
CA ILE A 822 -19.54 -29.39 14.06
C ILE A 822 -20.33 -30.48 14.81
N VAL A 823 -21.04 -30.10 15.87
CA VAL A 823 -21.85 -31.03 16.68
C VAL A 823 -22.98 -31.64 15.83
N ALA A 824 -23.71 -30.83 15.05
CA ALA A 824 -24.77 -31.33 14.17
C ALA A 824 -24.26 -32.28 13.08
N ARG A 825 -23.06 -32.03 12.53
CA ARG A 825 -22.42 -32.90 11.52
C ARG A 825 -21.96 -34.24 12.11
N GLU A 826 -21.39 -34.23 13.32
CA GLU A 826 -21.06 -35.47 14.03
C GLU A 826 -22.34 -36.25 14.42
N GLU A 827 -23.40 -35.58 14.90
CA GLU A 827 -24.70 -36.21 15.16
C GLU A 827 -25.28 -36.84 13.88
N ASN A 828 -25.28 -36.11 12.76
CA ASN A 828 -25.69 -36.62 11.45
C ASN A 828 -24.88 -37.86 11.05
N GLN A 829 -23.55 -37.83 11.18
CA GLN A 829 -22.68 -38.97 10.88
C GLN A 829 -22.97 -40.20 11.79
N LEU A 830 -23.53 -40.01 12.99
CA LEU A 830 -23.89 -41.11 13.90
C LEU A 830 -25.25 -41.74 13.61
N ILE A 831 -26.16 -41.02 12.95
CA ILE A 831 -27.53 -41.50 12.64
C ILE A 831 -27.71 -41.98 11.19
N CYS A 832 -26.74 -41.72 10.30
CA CYS A 832 -26.80 -42.22 8.92
C CYS A 832 -26.47 -43.72 8.86
N ASP A 833 -27.28 -44.50 8.14
CA ASP A 833 -27.04 -45.94 7.91
C ASP A 833 -25.78 -46.19 7.07
N ASN A 834 -25.48 -45.31 6.11
CA ASN A 834 -24.21 -45.26 5.39
C ASN A 834 -23.46 -43.94 5.73
N ILE A 835 -22.16 -44.04 6.02
CA ILE A 835 -21.30 -42.87 6.28
C ILE A 835 -21.23 -41.93 5.07
N GLU A 836 -21.38 -42.46 3.85
CA GLU A 836 -21.32 -41.69 2.61
C GLU A 836 -22.49 -40.71 2.45
N ASP A 837 -23.61 -40.96 3.13
CA ASP A 837 -24.73 -40.04 3.19
C ASP A 837 -24.57 -38.90 4.20
N SER A 838 -23.53 -38.96 5.04
CA SER A 838 -23.27 -37.92 6.03
C SER A 838 -22.80 -36.61 5.40
N ASP A 839 -23.20 -35.50 6.02
CA ASP A 839 -22.79 -34.14 5.64
C ASP A 839 -21.26 -33.99 5.64
N ASN A 840 -20.58 -34.70 6.55
CA ASN A 840 -19.12 -34.74 6.61
C ASN A 840 -18.50 -35.37 5.38
N TYR A 841 -18.95 -36.57 4.97
CA TYR A 841 -18.43 -37.23 3.78
C TYR A 841 -18.67 -36.40 2.52
N ARG A 842 -19.91 -35.93 2.32
CA ARG A 842 -20.28 -35.10 1.17
C ARG A 842 -19.46 -33.80 1.08
N THR A 843 -19.17 -33.17 2.22
CA THR A 843 -18.32 -31.97 2.29
C THR A 843 -16.84 -32.29 1.97
N VAL A 844 -16.32 -33.43 2.47
CA VAL A 844 -14.94 -33.85 2.19
C VAL A 844 -14.75 -34.21 0.70
N VAL A 845 -15.71 -34.91 0.10
CA VAL A 845 -15.69 -35.22 -1.35
C VAL A 845 -15.66 -33.94 -2.18
N GLU A 846 -16.53 -32.97 -1.89
CA GLU A 846 -16.54 -31.70 -2.62
C GLU A 846 -15.28 -30.83 -2.36
N ALA A 847 -14.69 -30.89 -1.16
CA ALA A 847 -13.40 -30.25 -0.85
C ALA A 847 -12.24 -30.85 -1.67
N GLN A 848 -12.15 -32.19 -1.72
CA GLN A 848 -11.12 -32.90 -2.49
C GLN A 848 -11.34 -32.78 -4.00
N LYS A 849 -12.59 -32.73 -4.47
CA LYS A 849 -12.96 -32.45 -5.85
C LYS A 849 -12.54 -31.05 -6.27
N LEU A 850 -12.84 -30.03 -5.47
CA LEU A 850 -12.32 -28.66 -5.70
C LEU A 850 -10.79 -28.66 -5.78
N LEU A 851 -10.12 -29.44 -4.94
CA LEU A 851 -8.66 -29.56 -4.95
C LEU A 851 -8.13 -30.14 -6.27
N LYS A 852 -8.67 -31.30 -6.68
CA LYS A 852 -8.27 -32.05 -7.87
C LYS A 852 -8.69 -31.38 -9.18
N GLU A 853 -9.88 -30.77 -9.25
CA GLU A 853 -10.37 -30.09 -10.45
C GLU A 853 -9.81 -28.67 -10.63
N ARG A 854 -9.40 -27.99 -9.55
CA ARG A 854 -9.04 -26.55 -9.61
C ARG A 854 -7.61 -26.23 -9.22
N PHE A 855 -7.09 -26.74 -8.12
CA PHE A 855 -5.85 -26.25 -7.50
C PHE A 855 -4.60 -27.08 -7.84
N THR A 856 -4.59 -27.72 -9.01
CA THR A 856 -3.46 -28.53 -9.49
C THR A 856 -2.31 -27.69 -10.05
N LEU A 857 -1.12 -28.30 -10.14
CA LEU A 857 0.03 -27.74 -10.84
C LEU A 857 -0.25 -27.57 -12.34
N LYS A 858 -0.89 -28.58 -12.95
CA LYS A 858 -1.31 -28.56 -14.35
C LYS A 858 -2.21 -27.37 -14.66
N ASN A 859 -3.27 -27.14 -13.89
CA ASN A 859 -4.17 -26.00 -14.12
C ASN A 859 -3.46 -24.64 -14.02
N ALA A 860 -2.51 -24.46 -13.10
CA ALA A 860 -1.78 -23.19 -13.01
C ALA A 860 -0.92 -22.94 -14.27
N VAL A 861 -0.38 -24.00 -14.85
CA VAL A 861 0.42 -23.97 -16.08
C VAL A 861 -0.46 -23.82 -17.32
N ASP A 862 -1.55 -24.57 -17.41
CA ASP A 862 -2.52 -24.50 -18.52
C ASP A 862 -3.13 -23.09 -18.61
N HIS A 863 -3.53 -22.49 -17.48
CA HIS A 863 -3.97 -21.09 -17.46
C HIS A 863 -2.86 -20.12 -17.93
N LEU A 864 -1.60 -20.30 -17.53
CA LEU A 864 -0.52 -19.44 -18.02
C LEU A 864 -0.33 -19.60 -19.53
N LEU A 865 -0.31 -20.84 -20.05
CA LEU A 865 -0.22 -21.12 -21.48
C LEU A 865 -1.38 -20.50 -22.27
N GLU A 866 -2.61 -20.63 -21.79
CA GLU A 866 -3.79 -19.98 -22.37
C GLU A 866 -3.63 -18.44 -22.38
N ASN A 867 -3.31 -17.85 -21.23
CA ASN A 867 -3.21 -16.40 -21.05
C ASN A 867 -2.10 -15.75 -21.91
N ILE A 868 -1.01 -16.48 -22.20
CA ILE A 868 0.09 -15.99 -23.05
C ILE A 868 -0.07 -16.34 -24.55
N GLY A 869 -1.22 -16.90 -24.95
CA GLY A 869 -1.54 -17.23 -26.35
C GLY A 869 -1.01 -18.57 -26.85
N LEU A 870 -0.53 -19.42 -25.95
CA LEU A 870 0.03 -20.75 -26.22
C LEU A 870 -0.92 -21.90 -25.84
N GLY A 871 -2.22 -21.62 -25.66
CA GLY A 871 -3.23 -22.64 -25.31
C GLY A 871 -3.33 -23.81 -26.31
N HIS A 872 -2.81 -23.66 -27.53
CA HIS A 872 -2.70 -24.75 -28.51
C HIS A 872 -1.65 -25.81 -28.15
N LEU A 873 -0.78 -25.55 -27.16
CA LEU A 873 0.18 -26.51 -26.61
C LEU A 873 -0.38 -27.31 -25.43
N ILE A 874 -1.57 -26.95 -24.92
CA ILE A 874 -2.17 -27.63 -23.76
C ILE A 874 -2.52 -29.07 -24.16
N ALA A 875 -2.00 -30.02 -23.38
CA ALA A 875 -2.32 -31.43 -23.58
C ALA A 875 -3.78 -31.68 -23.18
N GLN A 876 -4.58 -32.16 -24.15
CA GLN A 876 -5.90 -32.71 -23.86
C GLN A 876 -5.72 -34.05 -23.14
N GLU A 877 -6.32 -34.17 -21.96
CA GLU A 877 -6.37 -35.43 -21.24
C GLU A 877 -7.32 -36.39 -21.98
N GLU A 878 -6.89 -37.65 -22.17
CA GLU A 878 -7.84 -38.73 -22.42
C GLU A 878 -8.71 -38.84 -21.17
N VAL A 879 -10.02 -38.62 -21.33
CA VAL A 879 -10.98 -38.65 -20.22
C VAL A 879 -11.02 -40.06 -19.66
N ASP A 880 -10.56 -40.22 -18.43
CA ASP A 880 -10.48 -41.51 -17.75
C ASP A 880 -11.92 -42.02 -17.49
N GLU A 881 -12.34 -43.05 -18.25
CA GLU A 881 -13.72 -43.59 -18.27
C GLU A 881 -14.21 -44.08 -16.90
N LEU A 882 -13.31 -44.19 -15.91
CA LEU A 882 -13.56 -44.61 -14.53
C LEU A 882 -14.51 -43.71 -13.71
N PHE A 883 -14.84 -42.50 -14.18
CA PHE A 883 -15.74 -41.58 -13.46
C PHE A 883 -17.08 -41.28 -14.14
N GLU A 884 -17.39 -41.83 -15.32
CA GLU A 884 -18.74 -41.77 -15.91
C GLU A 884 -19.53 -43.06 -15.65
N THR A 885 -20.29 -43.11 -14.54
CA THR A 885 -21.32 -44.13 -14.31
C THR A 885 -22.73 -43.56 -14.08
N VAL A 886 -22.97 -42.32 -14.53
CA VAL A 886 -24.33 -41.78 -14.69
C VAL A 886 -24.48 -41.24 -16.11
N ASP A 887 -25.36 -41.89 -16.89
CA ASP A 887 -25.78 -41.43 -18.21
C ASP A 887 -26.16 -39.93 -18.13
N PRO A 888 -25.61 -39.03 -18.97
CA PRO A 888 -25.95 -37.62 -18.95
C PRO A 888 -27.45 -37.33 -19.09
N VAL A 889 -28.20 -38.24 -19.73
CA VAL A 889 -29.67 -38.19 -19.81
C VAL A 889 -30.29 -38.55 -18.47
N GLN A 890 -29.80 -39.58 -17.76
CA GLN A 890 -30.27 -39.93 -16.43
C GLN A 890 -29.93 -38.83 -15.40
N ALA A 891 -28.73 -38.26 -15.44
CA ALA A 891 -28.36 -37.12 -14.60
C ALA A 891 -29.23 -35.87 -14.85
N GLN A 892 -29.73 -35.68 -16.09
CA GLN A 892 -30.70 -34.62 -16.39
C GLN A 892 -32.11 -34.99 -15.92
N ILE A 893 -32.54 -36.24 -16.04
CA ILE A 893 -33.84 -36.73 -15.54
C ILE A 893 -33.90 -36.62 -14.00
N ASP A 894 -32.86 -37.06 -13.29
CA ASP A 894 -32.79 -37.01 -11.83
C ASP A 894 -32.80 -35.55 -11.32
N ASN A 895 -32.14 -34.62 -12.03
CA ASN A 895 -32.24 -33.18 -11.75
C ASN A 895 -33.63 -32.60 -12.06
N LEU A 896 -34.34 -33.11 -13.07
CA LEU A 896 -35.69 -32.69 -13.43
C LEU A 896 -36.74 -33.17 -12.42
N ASP A 897 -36.61 -34.41 -11.91
CA ASP A 897 -37.49 -34.94 -10.87
C ASP A 897 -37.28 -34.20 -9.54
N VAL A 898 -36.03 -33.88 -9.16
CA VAL A 898 -35.73 -33.02 -7.99
C VAL A 898 -36.27 -31.60 -8.14
N LEU A 899 -36.39 -31.07 -9.37
CA LEU A 899 -37.05 -29.79 -9.64
C LEU A 899 -38.59 -29.87 -9.60
N SER A 900 -39.17 -31.07 -9.76
CA SER A 900 -40.62 -31.26 -9.84
C SER A 900 -41.34 -31.18 -8.47
N ASP A 901 -40.67 -31.64 -7.39
CA ASP A 901 -41.21 -31.64 -6.03
C ASP A 901 -41.01 -30.32 -5.26
N ILE A 902 -40.29 -29.35 -5.85
CA ILE A 902 -40.21 -27.99 -5.30
C ILE A 902 -41.55 -27.28 -5.54
N LYS A 903 -42.47 -27.40 -4.57
CA LYS A 903 -43.59 -26.46 -4.42
C LYS A 903 -43.04 -25.04 -4.31
N THR A 904 -43.03 -24.30 -5.42
CA THR A 904 -42.57 -22.91 -5.49
C THR A 904 -43.24 -22.06 -4.40
N PRO A 905 -42.50 -21.63 -3.37
CA PRO A 905 -42.97 -20.58 -2.48
C PRO A 905 -43.12 -19.31 -3.33
N ARG A 906 -44.14 -18.50 -3.05
CA ARG A 906 -44.32 -17.22 -3.74
C ARG A 906 -43.03 -16.41 -3.69
N LEU A 907 -42.59 -15.96 -4.86
CA LEU A 907 -41.40 -15.14 -5.10
C LEU A 907 -41.28 -13.97 -4.10
N CYS A 908 -40.51 -14.17 -3.03
CA CYS A 908 -39.85 -13.08 -2.32
C CYS A 908 -38.64 -12.66 -3.17
N LEU A 909 -38.92 -11.90 -4.21
CA LEU A 909 -37.91 -11.18 -4.99
C LEU A 909 -37.01 -10.40 -4.03
N SER A 910 -35.70 -10.63 -4.11
CA SER A 910 -34.74 -9.62 -3.67
C SER A 910 -35.01 -8.37 -4.52
N ARG A 911 -35.33 -7.24 -3.87
CA ARG A 911 -35.52 -5.96 -4.56
C ARG A 911 -34.18 -5.34 -4.97
N SER A 912 -33.47 -6.01 -5.87
CA SER A 912 -32.53 -5.36 -6.81
C SER A 912 -33.32 -5.02 -8.07
N CYS A 913 -33.69 -3.74 -8.24
CA CYS A 913 -34.60 -3.30 -9.30
C CYS A 913 -34.20 -3.77 -10.70
N PRO A 914 -35.01 -4.60 -11.38
CA PRO A 914 -34.74 -5.08 -12.72
C PRO A 914 -35.59 -4.33 -13.77
N GLU A 915 -35.31 -3.05 -13.98
CA GLU A 915 -35.80 -2.28 -15.13
C GLU A 915 -34.65 -1.46 -15.74
N LEU A 916 -33.77 -2.14 -16.49
CA LEU A 916 -32.84 -1.53 -17.45
C LEU A 916 -32.24 -2.62 -18.35
N GLY A 917 -32.98 -3.02 -19.38
CA GLY A 917 -32.56 -4.04 -20.33
C GLY A 917 -31.68 -3.49 -21.47
N PHE A 918 -30.56 -4.16 -21.73
CA PHE A 918 -29.78 -4.13 -22.97
C PHE A 918 -29.90 -5.51 -23.63
N PHE A 919 -30.12 -5.70 -24.93
CA PHE A 919 -30.26 -4.79 -26.08
C PHE A 919 -31.48 -5.23 -26.95
N GLY A 920 -31.75 -4.53 -28.07
CA GLY A 920 -32.09 -5.26 -29.31
C GLY A 920 -33.51 -5.12 -29.90
N SER A 921 -33.86 -3.92 -30.37
CA SER A 921 -34.74 -3.67 -31.53
C SER A 921 -36.09 -4.42 -31.68
N ARG A 922 -37.19 -3.65 -31.63
CA ARG A 922 -38.18 -3.57 -32.73
C ARG A 922 -38.83 -2.19 -32.76
N ARG A 923 -39.03 -1.63 -33.96
CA ARG A 923 -39.67 -0.32 -34.15
C ARG A 923 -41.17 -0.39 -33.90
N GLY A 924 -41.65 0.61 -33.17
CA GLY A 924 -43.05 1.04 -33.06
C GLY A 924 -43.09 2.55 -32.84
N ASP A 925 -42.48 3.31 -33.75
CA ASP A 925 -42.38 4.77 -33.67
C ASP A 925 -43.76 5.44 -33.80
N LEU A 926 -44.44 5.79 -32.69
CA LEU A 926 -45.42 6.90 -32.63
C LEU A 926 -45.94 7.24 -31.21
N GLU A 927 -46.16 6.24 -30.35
CA GLU A 927 -46.82 6.47 -29.05
C GLU A 927 -45.96 7.28 -28.06
N THR A 928 -44.63 7.15 -28.12
CA THR A 928 -43.68 7.82 -27.20
C THR A 928 -43.60 9.35 -27.35
N LYS A 929 -44.31 9.97 -28.32
CA LYS A 929 -44.24 11.43 -28.59
C LYS A 929 -45.56 12.20 -28.59
N GLN A 930 -46.73 11.57 -28.59
CA GLN A 930 -48.01 12.30 -28.52
C GLN A 930 -48.63 12.36 -27.12
N GLU A 931 -48.37 11.39 -26.24
CA GLU A 931 -48.93 11.40 -24.87
C GLU A 931 -48.18 12.33 -23.91
N ASN A 932 -46.85 12.43 -24.04
CA ASN A 932 -45.99 13.24 -23.16
C ASN A 932 -46.30 14.75 -23.14
N ASN A 933 -47.11 15.26 -24.07
CA ASN A 933 -47.62 16.65 -24.07
C ASN A 933 -49.16 16.77 -24.02
N LYS A 934 -49.91 15.66 -23.96
CA LYS A 934 -51.35 15.67 -23.60
C LYS A 934 -51.59 15.39 -22.12
N LEU A 935 -50.75 14.58 -21.48
CA LEU A 935 -50.84 14.27 -20.04
C LEU A 935 -50.44 15.41 -19.07
N LYS A 936 -50.16 16.63 -19.57
CA LYS A 936 -50.00 17.82 -18.73
C LYS A 936 -51.25 18.72 -18.66
N GLU A 937 -52.27 18.45 -19.47
CA GLU A 937 -53.54 19.21 -19.49
C GLU A 937 -54.78 18.29 -19.57
N SER A 938 -54.65 17.02 -19.19
CA SER A 938 -55.75 16.05 -19.08
C SER A 938 -55.48 15.12 -17.89
N ILE A 939 -56.53 14.68 -17.18
CA ILE A 939 -56.51 14.01 -15.84
C ILE A 939 -56.37 15.03 -14.69
N LEU A 940 -57.34 15.37 -13.82
CA LEU A 940 -58.81 15.22 -13.73
C LEU A 940 -59.51 13.99 -14.36
N VAL A 941 -60.07 13.17 -13.46
CA VAL A 941 -60.60 11.79 -13.63
C VAL A 941 -59.52 10.73 -13.35
N PHE A 942 -59.52 10.31 -12.07
CA PHE A 942 -58.61 9.44 -11.34
C PHE A 942 -57.20 10.00 -11.11
#